data_AF-A0A820TW46-F1
#
_entry.id   AF-A0A820TW46-F1
#
_cell.length_a   1.000
_cell.length_b   1.000
_cell.length_c   1.000
_cell.angle_alpha   90.00
_cell.angle_beta   90.00
_cell.angle_gamma   90.00
#
_symmetry.space_group_name_H-M   'P 1'
#
loop_
_entity.id
_entity.type
_entity.pdbx_description
1 polymer ?
#
loop_
_entity_poly.entity_id
_entity_poly.type
_entity_poly.pdbx_seq_one_letter_code
_entity_poly.pdbx_strand_id
1 'polypeptide(L)'
;MLLFRPTGHFAYAFTQQFLLLYNLDTDNVSMQLGNVTWPDTSFLPHAVDISDEFIVVLGFVGDQSTNYTPCAFLLNISNSTLKVLDRWLYTPPTNSSWQASLTNWDAGTYSARYDMSVSINPTGGQVLLGIQITNTIVLLNIGRSTNKFIVPPQSISNGQAIGMGKAVGWFDAHTSVVLVNTYSLSYIWSGSQVFVYDMALFNSSGIISVFPNAQQPLATGFGPILITLVVTETGTVAMLDSQGKFFIIFSSAAGSYADTSLGTFSSPLDCIGGTFNSQLSIGPCILCPQGNSTNGLTGQPICMPCAIDAFCPTGAAFGNISTSSSILTSTNQAFAYPVSPQSVRFDNILMQNMFYIRSPMSGHCVLVSAFFWALIVTVLGIVIVFSLAILKCCVNNTQLKVTRKRVTRFFKQTDIIGEGELWVGGIATFAILVVAIFAYAFSSAYFQRYPIEQVNSPANFACDTTLTNAQFSSGLMSLTIAPNDDEVPMFNLLNAQKFTVHLDLINTLFTCSDNVILMQNRRAGQFLIASTCVENNGSLSISAVLPSHTVNLQLSLTGIEIIGGFRFGLTGPGAQQEDDRLDGIYKLVDLDFSQAFSVSGRILSHQPSFAVQLSKLMNRTYPLDENDATEFSAIWTAYTSYDIDQNFIDENDYKYVTSLGTTVTVSISEASYYISNTQRPITDQAELIFTDLLFTIVCVEIFGLLFLIVRLIIIPLAKRLCHCCRRRTVAKELPENGAEKIYDRF
;
A
#
# COMPACT_ATOMS: atom_id res chain seq x y z
N MET A 1 -44.50 -26.57 31.03
CA MET A 1 -44.23 -25.12 30.95
C MET A 1 -45.53 -24.44 30.57
N LEU A 2 -45.87 -23.32 31.21
CA LEU A 2 -47.05 -22.52 30.88
C LEU A 2 -46.53 -21.14 30.48
N LEU A 3 -46.52 -20.86 29.18
CA LEU A 3 -45.95 -19.64 28.62
C LEU A 3 -47.08 -18.68 28.26
N PHE A 4 -47.23 -17.59 29.00
CA PHE A 4 -48.16 -16.51 28.65
C PHE A 4 -47.46 -15.47 27.79
N ARG A 5 -47.97 -15.22 26.58
CA ARG A 5 -47.50 -14.14 25.72
C ARG A 5 -48.71 -13.44 25.09
N PRO A 6 -48.84 -12.13 25.27
CA PRO A 6 -49.78 -11.31 24.51
C PRO A 6 -49.18 -11.01 23.12
N THR A 7 -49.96 -11.22 22.07
CA THR A 7 -49.65 -10.89 20.67
C THR A 7 -50.92 -10.36 20.01
N GLY A 8 -50.90 -9.10 19.59
CA GLY A 8 -52.07 -8.43 19.00
C GLY A 8 -53.32 -8.53 19.87
N HIS A 9 -54.37 -9.14 19.32
CA HIS A 9 -55.68 -9.34 19.94
C HIS A 9 -55.79 -10.55 20.89
N PHE A 10 -54.73 -11.34 21.06
CA PHE A 10 -54.80 -12.59 21.82
C PHE A 10 -53.63 -12.72 22.81
N ALA A 11 -53.89 -13.35 23.95
CA ALA A 11 -52.88 -13.93 24.81
C ALA A 11 -53.04 -15.45 24.80
N TYR A 12 -51.95 -16.20 24.80
CA TYR A 12 -52.03 -17.66 24.76
C TYR A 12 -51.25 -18.31 25.90
N ALA A 13 -51.58 -19.56 26.19
CA ALA A 13 -50.81 -20.45 27.05
C ALA A 13 -50.91 -21.88 26.52
N PHE A 14 -49.80 -22.60 26.46
CA PHE A 14 -49.80 -23.99 25.99
C PHE A 14 -49.05 -24.91 26.96
N THR A 15 -49.42 -26.17 26.91
CA THR A 15 -48.72 -27.30 27.52
C THR A 15 -48.79 -28.48 26.54
N GLN A 16 -48.19 -29.62 26.90
CA GLN A 16 -48.43 -30.88 26.16
C GLN A 16 -49.92 -31.27 26.17
N GLN A 17 -50.67 -30.87 27.21
CA GLN A 17 -52.02 -31.35 27.48
C GLN A 17 -53.12 -30.40 27.03
N PHE A 18 -52.83 -29.13 26.75
CA PHE A 18 -53.81 -28.16 26.27
C PHE A 18 -53.17 -26.92 25.66
N LEU A 19 -53.92 -26.24 24.80
CA LEU A 19 -53.70 -24.88 24.33
C LEU A 19 -54.85 -24.00 24.79
N LEU A 20 -54.54 -22.89 25.42
CA LEU A 20 -55.45 -21.87 25.90
C LEU A 20 -55.20 -20.59 25.10
N LEU A 21 -56.25 -20.00 24.57
CA LEU A 21 -56.24 -18.72 23.88
C LEU A 21 -57.23 -17.80 24.58
N TYR A 22 -56.74 -16.67 25.06
CA TYR A 22 -57.49 -15.56 25.61
C TYR A 22 -57.58 -14.47 24.56
N ASN A 23 -58.78 -14.14 24.09
CA ASN A 23 -58.98 -12.98 23.22
C ASN A 23 -59.08 -11.73 24.11
N LEU A 24 -58.15 -10.80 23.91
CA LEU A 24 -58.00 -9.58 24.70
C LEU A 24 -59.09 -8.53 24.41
N ASP A 25 -59.72 -8.57 23.23
CA ASP A 25 -60.78 -7.60 22.87
C ASP A 25 -62.16 -8.00 23.39
N THR A 26 -62.41 -9.31 23.47
CA THR A 26 -63.71 -9.88 23.82
C THR A 26 -63.74 -10.49 25.23
N ASP A 27 -62.60 -10.47 25.93
CA ASP A 27 -62.38 -11.13 27.22
C ASP A 27 -62.78 -12.61 27.24
N ASN A 28 -62.66 -13.30 26.09
CA ASN A 28 -63.09 -14.68 25.93
C ASN A 28 -61.92 -15.66 26.00
N VAL A 29 -62.09 -16.76 26.74
CA VAL A 29 -61.11 -17.84 26.85
C VAL A 29 -61.59 -19.05 26.05
N SER A 30 -60.77 -19.52 25.11
CA SER A 30 -60.93 -20.83 24.47
C SER A 30 -59.83 -21.77 24.93
N MET A 31 -60.17 -23.04 25.20
CA MET A 31 -59.23 -24.07 25.62
C MET A 31 -59.43 -25.33 24.78
N GLN A 32 -58.35 -25.84 24.23
CA GLN A 32 -58.33 -27.06 23.42
C GLN A 32 -57.42 -28.08 24.11
N LEU A 33 -57.86 -29.33 24.24
CA LEU A 33 -57.03 -30.40 24.80
C LEU A 33 -55.95 -30.83 23.80
N GLY A 34 -54.72 -31.00 24.26
CA GLY A 34 -53.53 -31.26 23.45
C GLY A 34 -53.66 -32.52 22.58
N ASN A 35 -54.23 -33.60 23.13
CA ASN A 35 -54.49 -34.85 22.39
C ASN A 35 -55.46 -34.67 21.19
N VAL A 36 -56.22 -33.57 21.17
CA VAL A 36 -57.15 -33.20 20.09
C VAL A 36 -56.56 -32.07 19.23
N THR A 37 -55.59 -31.31 19.77
CA THR A 37 -55.01 -30.12 19.13
C THR A 37 -53.85 -30.47 18.21
N TRP A 38 -52.97 -31.39 18.63
CA TRP A 38 -51.81 -31.82 17.85
C TRP A 38 -52.01 -33.25 17.31
N PRO A 39 -51.69 -33.55 16.03
CA PRO A 39 -51.83 -34.90 15.45
C PRO A 39 -50.92 -35.96 16.08
N ASP A 40 -49.84 -35.53 16.73
CA ASP A 40 -48.82 -36.40 17.29
C ASP A 40 -48.80 -36.28 18.81
N THR A 41 -49.09 -37.37 19.51
CA THR A 41 -49.10 -37.43 20.98
C THR A 41 -47.71 -37.24 21.61
N SER A 42 -46.64 -37.37 20.82
CA SER A 42 -45.26 -37.12 21.25
C SER A 42 -44.83 -35.66 21.06
N PHE A 43 -45.71 -34.79 20.54
CA PHE A 43 -45.37 -33.39 20.31
C PHE A 43 -45.19 -32.61 21.61
N LEU A 44 -44.03 -31.97 21.71
CA LEU A 44 -43.65 -31.09 22.79
C LEU A 44 -43.70 -29.64 22.26
N PRO A 45 -44.76 -28.86 22.53
CA PRO A 45 -44.81 -27.46 22.11
C PRO A 45 -43.81 -26.62 22.92
N HIS A 46 -43.08 -25.72 22.24
CA HIS A 46 -42.08 -24.83 22.84
C HIS A 46 -42.31 -23.34 22.51
N ALA A 47 -42.92 -23.03 21.38
CA ALA A 47 -43.26 -21.66 21.00
C ALA A 47 -44.53 -21.63 20.16
N VAL A 48 -45.26 -20.51 20.21
CA VAL A 48 -46.44 -20.29 19.37
C VAL A 48 -46.50 -18.82 18.98
N ASP A 49 -47.09 -18.54 17.83
CA ASP A 49 -47.51 -17.20 17.43
C ASP A 49 -48.85 -17.28 16.70
N ILE A 50 -49.61 -16.19 16.77
CA ILE A 50 -51.02 -16.13 16.36
C ILE A 50 -51.22 -14.92 15.45
N SER A 51 -51.77 -15.16 14.27
CA SER A 51 -52.33 -14.13 13.40
C SER A 51 -53.86 -14.15 13.46
N ASP A 52 -54.53 -13.25 12.77
CA ASP A 52 -56.00 -13.25 12.67
C ASP A 52 -56.54 -14.47 11.90
N GLU A 53 -55.71 -15.11 11.07
CA GLU A 53 -56.12 -16.21 10.18
C GLU A 53 -55.67 -17.59 10.65
N PHE A 54 -54.51 -17.68 11.31
CA PHE A 54 -53.89 -18.96 11.65
C PHE A 54 -52.96 -18.87 12.87
N ILE A 55 -52.65 -20.04 13.44
CA ILE A 55 -51.71 -20.21 14.54
C ILE A 55 -50.54 -21.03 14.05
N VAL A 56 -49.32 -20.66 14.42
CA VAL A 56 -48.13 -21.49 14.21
C VAL A 56 -47.62 -21.96 15.55
N VAL A 57 -47.56 -23.27 15.76
CA VAL A 57 -46.98 -23.87 16.97
C VAL A 57 -45.70 -24.61 16.61
N LEU A 58 -44.60 -24.21 17.21
CA LEU A 58 -43.26 -24.78 17.04
C LEU A 58 -42.89 -25.61 18.26
N GLY A 59 -42.30 -26.78 18.03
CA GLY A 59 -41.93 -27.71 19.07
C GLY A 59 -41.06 -28.85 18.57
N PHE A 60 -40.98 -29.92 19.35
CA PHE A 60 -40.27 -31.15 19.00
C PHE A 60 -41.25 -32.32 18.89
N VAL A 61 -41.02 -33.20 17.92
CA VAL A 61 -41.67 -34.51 17.82
C VAL A 61 -40.63 -35.57 18.16
N GLY A 62 -40.94 -36.45 19.11
CA GLY A 62 -40.06 -37.54 19.52
C GLY A 62 -40.31 -38.81 18.72
N ASP A 63 -39.26 -39.52 18.32
CA ASP A 63 -39.38 -40.93 17.92
C ASP A 63 -39.38 -41.84 19.17
N GLN A 64 -39.87 -43.08 19.03
CA GLN A 64 -39.85 -44.07 20.13
C GLN A 64 -38.42 -44.46 20.58
N SER A 65 -37.37 -43.85 20.02
CA SER A 65 -35.95 -44.20 20.16
C SER A 65 -35.03 -43.04 20.57
N THR A 66 -35.55 -42.05 21.31
CA THR A 66 -34.80 -40.94 21.94
C THR A 66 -34.34 -39.78 21.03
N ASN A 67 -34.74 -39.74 19.75
CA ASN A 67 -34.46 -38.59 18.89
C ASN A 67 -35.65 -37.63 18.85
N TYR A 68 -35.37 -36.33 18.98
CA TYR A 68 -36.36 -35.27 18.88
C TYR A 68 -36.08 -34.41 17.66
N THR A 69 -37.09 -34.27 16.80
CA THR A 69 -37.00 -33.49 15.56
C THR A 69 -37.86 -32.22 15.68
N PRO A 70 -37.31 -31.03 15.40
CA PRO A 70 -38.09 -29.80 15.37
C PRO A 70 -39.22 -29.90 14.34
N CYS A 71 -40.40 -29.46 14.75
CA CYS A 71 -41.63 -29.56 14.00
C CYS A 71 -42.47 -28.30 14.22
N ALA A 72 -43.06 -27.77 13.15
CA ALA A 72 -44.03 -26.68 13.22
C ALA A 72 -45.38 -27.13 12.67
N PHE A 73 -46.45 -26.82 13.41
CA PHE A 73 -47.83 -27.02 12.97
C PHE A 73 -48.46 -25.68 12.61
N LEU A 74 -49.10 -25.63 11.44
CA LEU A 74 -49.98 -24.54 11.04
C LEU A 74 -51.42 -24.95 11.36
N LEU A 75 -52.11 -24.17 12.19
CA LEU A 75 -53.48 -24.44 12.63
C LEU A 75 -54.41 -23.32 12.16
N ASN A 76 -55.64 -23.66 11.80
CA ASN A 76 -56.68 -22.67 11.48
C ASN A 76 -57.36 -22.17 12.76
N ILE A 77 -57.63 -20.86 12.85
CA ILE A 77 -58.48 -20.25 13.87
C ILE A 77 -59.92 -20.30 13.38
N SER A 78 -60.63 -21.38 13.68
CA SER A 78 -62.09 -21.43 13.49
C SER A 78 -62.79 -21.35 14.84
N ASN A 79 -63.97 -20.70 14.91
CA ASN A 79 -64.73 -20.32 16.11
C ASN A 79 -65.06 -21.45 17.13
N SER A 80 -64.59 -22.68 16.93
CA SER A 80 -64.82 -23.79 17.85
C SER A 80 -63.81 -24.95 17.79
N THR A 81 -62.96 -25.06 16.76
CA THR A 81 -61.98 -26.16 16.65
C THR A 81 -60.69 -25.72 15.95
N LEU A 82 -59.53 -26.04 16.55
CA LEU A 82 -58.25 -25.86 15.89
C LEU A 82 -58.00 -27.05 14.97
N LYS A 83 -57.93 -26.80 13.66
CA LYS A 83 -57.64 -27.83 12.66
C LYS A 83 -56.23 -27.62 12.11
N VAL A 84 -55.44 -28.69 12.08
CA VAL A 84 -54.12 -28.70 11.46
C VAL A 84 -54.27 -28.57 9.95
N LEU A 85 -53.69 -27.51 9.40
CA LEU A 85 -53.66 -27.20 7.98
C LEU A 85 -52.42 -27.81 7.31
N ASP A 86 -51.26 -27.68 7.96
CA ASP A 86 -49.99 -28.15 7.43
C ASP A 86 -49.01 -28.50 8.56
N ARG A 87 -47.97 -29.27 8.21
CA ARG A 87 -46.88 -29.65 9.12
C ARG A 87 -45.54 -29.51 8.42
N TRP A 88 -44.65 -28.76 9.04
CA TRP A 88 -43.25 -28.68 8.66
C TRP A 88 -42.37 -29.50 9.61
N LEU A 89 -41.45 -30.29 9.06
CA LEU A 89 -40.47 -31.06 9.82
C LEU A 89 -39.06 -30.58 9.43
N TYR A 90 -38.21 -30.35 10.42
CA TYR A 90 -36.84 -29.93 10.18
C TYR A 90 -36.01 -31.06 9.57
N THR A 91 -35.38 -30.76 8.44
CA THR A 91 -34.36 -31.62 7.82
C THR A 91 -33.06 -30.82 7.77
N PRO A 92 -31.97 -31.31 8.39
CA PRO A 92 -30.71 -30.58 8.41
C PRO A 92 -30.14 -30.41 6.98
N PRO A 93 -29.54 -29.25 6.65
CA PRO A 93 -28.84 -29.05 5.38
C PRO A 93 -27.67 -30.03 5.21
N THR A 94 -27.40 -30.44 3.96
CA THR A 94 -26.21 -31.21 3.60
C THR A 94 -24.96 -30.37 3.91
N ASN A 95 -24.12 -30.81 4.85
CA ASN A 95 -22.94 -30.10 5.40
C ASN A 95 -23.21 -29.14 6.58
N SER A 96 -24.21 -29.43 7.40
CA SER A 96 -24.46 -28.67 8.64
C SER A 96 -23.60 -29.16 9.83
N SER A 97 -23.47 -28.33 10.87
CA SER A 97 -22.67 -28.68 12.06
C SER A 97 -23.26 -29.89 12.80
N TRP A 98 -22.46 -30.51 13.68
CA TRP A 98 -22.95 -31.57 14.58
C TRP A 98 -24.17 -31.10 15.42
N GLN A 99 -24.29 -29.80 15.68
CA GLN A 99 -25.41 -29.20 16.41
C GLN A 99 -26.71 -29.25 15.60
N ALA A 100 -26.64 -29.13 14.27
CA ALA A 100 -27.79 -29.21 13.38
C ALA A 100 -28.29 -30.65 13.18
N SER A 101 -27.46 -31.66 13.44
CA SER A 101 -27.80 -33.07 13.22
C SER A 101 -28.58 -33.75 14.36
N LEU A 102 -28.87 -33.01 15.45
CA LEU A 102 -29.76 -33.35 16.58
C LEU A 102 -29.85 -34.85 16.97
N THR A 103 -29.09 -35.27 17.99
CA THR A 103 -29.32 -36.52 18.73
C THR A 103 -29.30 -36.20 20.22
N ASN A 104 -30.43 -35.94 20.90
CA ASN A 104 -30.37 -35.62 22.34
C ASN A 104 -31.59 -36.02 23.18
N TRP A 105 -31.25 -36.61 24.34
CA TRP A 105 -32.06 -37.44 25.25
C TRP A 105 -33.00 -36.66 26.21
N ASP A 106 -32.88 -35.33 26.31
CA ASP A 106 -33.55 -34.56 27.39
C ASP A 106 -34.51 -33.44 26.93
N ALA A 107 -35.01 -33.44 25.68
CA ALA A 107 -35.95 -32.40 25.21
C ALA A 107 -37.26 -32.36 26.05
N GLY A 108 -37.60 -33.45 26.74
CA GLY A 108 -38.71 -33.49 27.70
C GLY A 108 -38.45 -32.74 29.02
N THR A 109 -37.23 -32.26 29.26
CA THR A 109 -36.86 -31.43 30.42
C THR A 109 -36.58 -30.00 29.98
N TYR A 110 -37.03 -29.02 30.76
CA TYR A 110 -36.79 -27.63 30.41
C TYR A 110 -35.29 -27.30 30.47
N SER A 111 -34.75 -26.84 29.35
CA SER A 111 -33.39 -26.32 29.25
C SER A 111 -33.36 -25.21 28.21
N ALA A 112 -32.65 -24.12 28.52
CA ALA A 112 -32.51 -22.96 27.64
C ALA A 112 -31.88 -23.31 26.28
N ARG A 113 -31.22 -24.48 26.15
CA ARG A 113 -30.72 -24.97 24.84
C ARG A 113 -31.84 -25.32 23.88
N TYR A 114 -33.01 -25.74 24.38
CA TYR A 114 -34.19 -26.14 23.60
C TYR A 114 -35.22 -25.02 23.46
N ASP A 115 -34.87 -23.78 23.83
CA ASP A 115 -35.75 -22.65 23.59
C ASP A 115 -35.96 -22.49 22.07
N MET A 116 -37.21 -22.24 21.72
CA MET A 116 -37.65 -22.00 20.36
C MET A 116 -38.40 -20.68 20.34
N SER A 117 -38.45 -20.08 19.16
CA SER A 117 -39.27 -18.89 18.93
C SER A 117 -39.92 -18.94 17.57
N VAL A 118 -41.10 -18.35 17.47
CA VAL A 118 -41.82 -18.20 16.21
C VAL A 118 -42.36 -16.79 16.13
N SER A 119 -42.32 -16.22 14.93
CA SER A 119 -42.92 -14.93 14.64
C SER A 119 -43.50 -14.90 13.22
N ILE A 120 -44.78 -14.58 13.12
CA ILE A 120 -45.53 -14.43 11.87
C ILE A 120 -45.30 -13.01 11.35
N ASN A 121 -45.01 -12.89 10.05
CA ASN A 121 -44.83 -11.59 9.42
C ASN A 121 -46.17 -10.81 9.48
N PRO A 122 -46.16 -9.50 9.77
CA PRO A 122 -47.36 -8.66 9.75
C PRO A 122 -48.21 -8.78 8.48
N THR A 123 -47.61 -9.15 7.35
CA THR A 123 -48.30 -9.37 6.06
C THR A 123 -48.90 -10.77 5.88
N GLY A 124 -48.75 -11.67 6.87
CA GLY A 124 -49.35 -13.01 6.93
C GLY A 124 -48.73 -14.08 6.02
N GLY A 125 -47.87 -13.72 5.06
CA GLY A 125 -47.34 -14.68 4.07
C GLY A 125 -46.08 -15.45 4.48
N GLN A 126 -45.43 -15.05 5.58
CA GLN A 126 -44.11 -15.58 5.98
C GLN A 126 -44.03 -15.79 7.49
N VAL A 127 -43.24 -16.78 7.91
CA VAL A 127 -43.03 -17.13 9.33
C VAL A 127 -41.56 -17.37 9.59
N LEU A 128 -41.05 -16.74 10.65
CA LEU A 128 -39.71 -16.98 11.19
C LEU A 128 -39.79 -18.02 12.29
N LEU A 129 -38.96 -19.05 12.20
CA LEU A 129 -38.79 -20.07 13.24
C LEU A 129 -37.35 -20.00 13.74
N GLY A 130 -37.15 -19.63 15.00
CA GLY A 130 -35.87 -19.70 15.69
C GLY A 130 -35.73 -21.01 16.45
N ILE A 131 -34.66 -21.76 16.15
CA ILE A 131 -34.37 -23.04 16.82
C ILE A 131 -32.96 -22.97 17.39
N GLN A 132 -32.88 -22.66 18.69
CA GLN A 132 -31.60 -22.30 19.32
C GLN A 132 -30.55 -23.42 19.25
N ILE A 133 -30.96 -24.67 19.48
CA ILE A 133 -30.06 -25.82 19.50
C ILE A 133 -29.44 -26.13 18.14
N THR A 134 -30.15 -25.86 17.03
CA THR A 134 -29.63 -26.09 15.67
C THR A 134 -28.85 -24.89 15.15
N ASN A 135 -28.76 -23.80 15.94
CA ASN A 135 -28.13 -22.55 15.56
C ASN A 135 -28.60 -22.03 14.19
N THR A 136 -29.90 -22.18 13.93
CA THR A 136 -30.50 -21.90 12.63
C THR A 136 -31.84 -21.17 12.79
N ILE A 137 -32.10 -20.22 11.90
CA ILE A 137 -33.42 -19.62 11.71
C ILE A 137 -33.99 -20.10 10.39
N VAL A 138 -35.25 -20.49 10.42
CA VAL A 138 -35.96 -20.95 9.22
C VAL A 138 -37.00 -19.90 8.85
N LEU A 139 -36.91 -19.41 7.61
CA LEU A 139 -37.95 -18.63 7.00
C LEU A 139 -38.86 -19.59 6.21
N LEU A 140 -40.10 -19.73 6.67
CA LEU A 140 -41.16 -20.47 5.98
C LEU A 140 -42.05 -19.49 5.21
N ASN A 141 -42.33 -19.83 3.95
CA ASN A 141 -43.34 -19.13 3.15
C ASN A 141 -44.63 -19.95 3.15
N ILE A 142 -45.70 -19.40 3.71
CA ILE A 142 -46.98 -20.11 3.77
C ILE A 142 -47.53 -20.28 2.34
N GLY A 143 -47.88 -21.51 1.97
CA GLY A 143 -48.40 -21.83 0.64
C GLY A 143 -47.34 -22.01 -0.46
N ARG A 144 -46.03 -21.97 -0.13
CA ARG A 144 -44.94 -22.29 -1.06
C ARG A 144 -44.07 -23.42 -0.50
N SER A 145 -43.48 -24.25 -1.38
CA SER A 145 -42.60 -25.36 -0.98
C SER A 145 -41.15 -24.94 -0.68
N THR A 146 -40.82 -23.65 -0.80
CA THR A 146 -39.44 -23.15 -0.66
C THR A 146 -39.19 -22.57 0.73
N ASN A 147 -38.36 -23.28 1.50
CA ASN A 147 -37.86 -22.87 2.81
C ASN A 147 -36.43 -22.34 2.70
N LYS A 148 -36.09 -21.33 3.50
CA LYS A 148 -34.71 -20.81 3.58
C LYS A 148 -34.17 -20.98 4.99
N PHE A 149 -32.93 -21.44 5.09
CA PHE A 149 -32.18 -21.53 6.34
C PHE A 149 -31.22 -20.35 6.44
N ILE A 150 -31.28 -19.64 7.56
CA ILE A 150 -30.39 -18.54 7.92
C ILE A 150 -29.51 -19.05 9.06
N VAL A 151 -28.20 -18.98 8.84
CA VAL A 151 -27.15 -19.47 9.75
C VAL A 151 -26.25 -18.27 10.07
N PRO A 152 -25.71 -18.14 11.30
CA PRO A 152 -24.85 -17.01 11.61
C PRO A 152 -23.57 -17.04 10.76
N PRO A 153 -23.01 -15.86 10.39
CA PRO A 153 -21.78 -15.78 9.61
C PRO A 153 -20.54 -16.25 10.38
N GLN A 154 -20.60 -16.26 11.73
CA GLN A 154 -19.51 -16.73 12.57
C GLN A 154 -19.73 -18.19 12.99
N SER A 155 -19.05 -19.12 12.34
CA SER A 155 -18.87 -20.48 12.84
C SER A 155 -17.70 -20.49 13.85
N ILE A 156 -17.94 -20.19 15.12
CA ILE A 156 -16.83 -20.08 16.07
C ILE A 156 -16.22 -21.46 16.40
N SER A 157 -14.93 -21.59 16.12
CA SER A 157 -13.98 -22.53 16.73
C SER A 157 -13.16 -21.78 17.80
N ASN A 158 -13.54 -21.87 19.08
CA ASN A 158 -12.77 -21.43 20.26
C ASN A 158 -13.44 -21.93 21.57
N GLY A 159 -14.03 -23.14 21.57
CA GLY A 159 -14.71 -23.69 22.75
C GLY A 159 -16.03 -23.00 23.14
N GLN A 160 -16.56 -22.11 22.30
CA GLN A 160 -17.85 -21.45 22.45
C GLN A 160 -18.75 -21.77 21.24
N ALA A 161 -20.03 -22.00 21.51
CA ALA A 161 -21.08 -22.22 20.55
C ALA A 161 -22.01 -21.00 20.50
N ILE A 162 -22.53 -20.68 19.31
CA ILE A 162 -23.60 -19.70 19.13
C ILE A 162 -24.94 -20.45 19.13
N GLY A 163 -25.92 -19.93 19.86
CA GLY A 163 -27.32 -20.36 19.79
C GLY A 163 -28.18 -19.24 19.24
N MET A 164 -28.45 -19.30 17.94
CA MET A 164 -29.30 -18.35 17.22
C MET A 164 -30.78 -18.73 17.28
N GLY A 165 -31.67 -17.75 17.45
CA GLY A 165 -33.12 -17.97 17.36
C GLY A 165 -33.80 -18.29 18.69
N LYS A 166 -33.21 -17.88 19.82
CA LYS A 166 -33.90 -17.93 21.13
C LYS A 166 -35.18 -17.07 21.14
N ALA A 167 -35.09 -15.91 20.50
CA ALA A 167 -36.21 -15.03 20.21
C ALA A 167 -36.04 -14.50 18.78
N VAL A 168 -37.15 -14.45 18.05
CA VAL A 168 -37.24 -13.86 16.71
C VAL A 168 -38.47 -12.97 16.68
N GLY A 169 -38.40 -11.89 15.91
CA GLY A 169 -39.52 -10.99 15.70
C GLY A 169 -39.37 -10.21 14.40
N TRP A 170 -40.49 -9.80 13.82
CA TRP A 170 -40.51 -8.91 12.67
C TRP A 170 -40.55 -7.47 13.14
N PHE A 171 -39.57 -6.68 12.70
CA PHE A 171 -39.59 -5.23 12.92
C PHE A 171 -40.53 -4.54 11.94
N ASP A 172 -40.49 -4.98 10.67
CA ASP A 172 -41.40 -4.59 9.61
C ASP A 172 -41.61 -5.78 8.64
N ALA A 173 -42.22 -5.55 7.48
CA ALA A 173 -42.48 -6.62 6.50
C ALA A 173 -41.22 -7.26 5.89
N HIS A 174 -40.06 -6.61 5.99
CA HIS A 174 -38.79 -6.96 5.34
C HIS A 174 -37.62 -7.07 6.31
N THR A 175 -37.75 -6.61 7.55
CA THR A 175 -36.67 -6.56 8.55
C THR A 175 -37.02 -7.46 9.72
N SER A 176 -36.09 -8.32 10.12
CA SER A 176 -36.26 -9.20 11.28
C SER A 176 -35.20 -8.96 12.35
N VAL A 177 -35.59 -9.21 13.59
CA VAL A 177 -34.75 -9.05 14.78
C VAL A 177 -34.57 -10.41 15.43
N VAL A 178 -33.34 -10.75 15.73
CA VAL A 178 -32.95 -12.08 16.19
C VAL A 178 -32.09 -11.97 17.42
N LEU A 179 -32.48 -12.65 18.49
CA LEU A 179 -31.64 -12.85 19.65
C LEU A 179 -30.66 -14.00 19.42
N VAL A 180 -29.37 -13.67 19.49
CA VAL A 180 -28.22 -14.56 19.32
C VAL A 180 -27.47 -14.64 20.64
N ASN A 181 -27.22 -15.84 21.13
CA ASN A 181 -26.55 -16.02 22.41
C ASN A 181 -25.24 -16.80 22.27
N THR A 182 -24.28 -16.47 23.13
CA THR A 182 -23.01 -17.16 23.23
C THR A 182 -23.02 -18.09 24.43
N TYR A 183 -22.62 -19.34 24.21
CA TYR A 183 -22.59 -20.39 25.22
C TYR A 183 -21.26 -21.16 25.18
N SER A 184 -20.83 -21.73 26.30
CA SER A 184 -19.75 -22.72 26.32
C SER A 184 -20.18 -24.05 25.67
N LEU A 185 -19.23 -24.95 25.41
CA LEU A 185 -19.53 -26.35 25.03
C LEU A 185 -20.37 -27.11 26.08
N SER A 186 -20.35 -26.67 27.34
CA SER A 186 -21.22 -27.16 28.42
C SER A 186 -22.56 -26.42 28.52
N TYR A 187 -22.91 -25.60 27.53
CA TYR A 187 -24.13 -24.78 27.47
C TYR A 187 -24.26 -23.75 28.63
N ILE A 188 -23.14 -23.21 29.11
CA ILE A 188 -23.15 -22.09 30.06
C ILE A 188 -23.25 -20.78 29.27
N TRP A 189 -24.29 -20.00 29.56
CA TRP A 189 -24.56 -18.73 28.89
C TRP A 189 -23.60 -17.63 29.33
N SER A 190 -22.84 -17.06 28.39
CA SER A 190 -21.84 -16.02 28.66
C SER A 190 -22.26 -14.63 28.18
N GLY A 191 -23.10 -14.53 27.16
CA GLY A 191 -23.56 -13.25 26.63
C GLY A 191 -24.61 -13.36 25.54
N SER A 192 -25.11 -12.20 25.12
CA SER A 192 -26.20 -12.06 24.16
C SER A 192 -25.98 -10.88 23.22
N GLN A 193 -26.41 -11.04 21.98
CA GLN A 193 -26.42 -10.02 20.94
C GLN A 193 -27.74 -10.09 20.19
N VAL A 194 -28.20 -8.95 19.67
CA VAL A 194 -29.41 -8.84 18.86
C VAL A 194 -28.99 -8.49 17.44
N PHE A 195 -29.30 -9.36 16.49
CA PHE A 195 -28.94 -9.20 15.10
C PHE A 195 -30.18 -8.75 14.32
N VAL A 196 -30.01 -7.76 13.46
CA VAL A 196 -31.06 -7.27 12.57
C VAL A 196 -30.74 -7.71 11.15
N TYR A 197 -31.69 -8.38 10.51
CA TYR A 197 -31.53 -8.97 9.19
C TYR A 197 -32.46 -8.33 8.16
N ASP A 198 -31.92 -8.08 6.97
CA ASP A 198 -32.72 -7.80 5.78
C ASP A 198 -33.23 -9.11 5.17
N MET A 199 -34.55 -9.24 5.11
CA MET A 199 -35.27 -10.39 4.58
C MET A 199 -35.72 -10.17 3.12
N ALA A 200 -35.61 -8.96 2.57
CA ALA A 200 -35.93 -8.66 1.16
C ALA A 200 -34.92 -9.27 0.18
N LEU A 201 -33.66 -9.44 0.62
CA LEU A 201 -32.61 -10.08 -0.17
C LEU A 201 -32.69 -11.60 -0.04
N PHE A 202 -33.59 -12.20 -0.82
CA PHE A 202 -33.91 -13.63 -0.83
C PHE A 202 -32.71 -14.59 -0.95
N ASN A 203 -31.52 -14.14 -1.38
CA ASN A 203 -30.35 -15.00 -1.63
C ASN A 203 -29.16 -14.83 -0.66
N SER A 204 -29.09 -13.75 0.13
CA SER A 204 -28.04 -13.56 1.15
C SER A 204 -28.62 -12.74 2.31
N SER A 205 -28.83 -13.37 3.47
CA SER A 205 -29.27 -12.67 4.68
C SER A 205 -28.11 -11.82 5.19
N GLY A 206 -27.96 -10.61 4.65
CA GLY A 206 -27.00 -9.63 5.13
C GLY A 206 -27.45 -9.14 6.50
N ILE A 207 -26.56 -9.22 7.48
CA ILE A 207 -26.78 -8.56 8.76
C ILE A 207 -26.71 -7.05 8.51
N ILE A 208 -27.80 -6.35 8.82
CA ILE A 208 -27.88 -4.89 8.75
C ILE A 208 -27.13 -4.31 9.93
N SER A 209 -27.43 -4.79 11.13
CA SER A 209 -26.83 -4.29 12.37
C SER A 209 -26.78 -5.32 13.48
N VAL A 210 -25.92 -5.06 14.47
CA VAL A 210 -25.76 -5.86 15.68
C VAL A 210 -25.84 -4.95 16.89
N PHE A 211 -26.58 -5.35 17.91
CA PHE A 211 -26.67 -4.69 19.21
C PHE A 211 -26.20 -5.64 20.32
N PRO A 212 -25.41 -5.20 21.30
CA PRO A 212 -24.84 -3.85 21.44
C PRO A 212 -23.67 -3.60 20.48
N ASN A 213 -23.44 -2.31 20.19
CA ASN A 213 -22.30 -1.80 19.42
C ASN A 213 -21.83 -0.44 20.00
N ALA A 214 -20.87 0.22 19.36
CA ALA A 214 -20.29 1.48 19.82
C ALA A 214 -21.30 2.65 19.85
N GLN A 215 -22.23 2.72 18.89
CA GLN A 215 -23.30 3.72 18.88
C GLN A 215 -24.43 3.36 19.86
N GLN A 216 -24.70 2.07 20.03
CA GLN A 216 -25.77 1.55 20.90
C GLN A 216 -25.18 0.62 21.98
N PRO A 217 -24.49 1.17 22.99
CA PRO A 217 -23.92 0.37 24.07
C PRO A 217 -25.04 -0.14 25.00
N LEU A 218 -24.75 -1.21 25.75
CA LEU A 218 -25.63 -1.64 26.82
C LEU A 218 -25.66 -0.58 27.93
N ALA A 219 -26.85 -0.15 28.34
CA ALA A 219 -27.05 0.81 29.42
C ALA A 219 -26.35 0.36 30.71
N THR A 220 -25.81 1.32 31.48
CA THR A 220 -25.08 1.04 32.72
C THR A 220 -25.97 0.31 33.72
N GLY A 221 -25.65 -0.95 34.00
CA GLY A 221 -26.40 -1.81 34.92
C GLY A 221 -27.26 -2.86 34.25
N PHE A 222 -27.37 -2.91 32.92
CA PHE A 222 -27.95 -4.04 32.22
C PHE A 222 -26.96 -5.21 32.19
N GLY A 223 -27.43 -6.43 32.42
CA GLY A 223 -26.63 -7.63 32.32
C GLY A 223 -26.23 -7.95 30.88
N PRO A 224 -25.09 -8.64 30.65
CA PRO A 224 -24.64 -9.03 29.29
C PRO A 224 -25.48 -10.16 28.68
N ILE A 225 -26.41 -10.74 29.45
CA ILE A 225 -27.25 -11.88 29.09
C ILE A 225 -28.70 -11.39 28.96
N LEU A 226 -29.29 -11.59 27.77
CA LEU A 226 -30.66 -11.22 27.42
C LEU A 226 -31.57 -12.44 27.46
N ILE A 227 -32.49 -12.52 28.43
CA ILE A 227 -33.44 -13.65 28.59
C ILE A 227 -34.36 -13.77 27.37
N THR A 228 -34.93 -12.66 26.90
CA THR A 228 -35.89 -12.67 25.81
C THR A 228 -35.98 -11.30 25.14
N LEU A 229 -36.58 -11.30 23.96
CA LEU A 229 -36.85 -10.12 23.15
C LEU A 229 -38.27 -10.25 22.58
N VAL A 230 -39.02 -9.15 22.60
CA VAL A 230 -40.36 -9.04 22.01
C VAL A 230 -40.34 -7.86 21.05
N VAL A 231 -40.86 -8.06 19.84
CA VAL A 231 -41.06 -6.98 18.87
C VAL A 231 -42.55 -6.69 18.80
N THR A 232 -42.94 -5.44 18.98
CA THR A 232 -44.34 -5.01 18.85
C THR A 232 -44.72 -4.79 17.40
N GLU A 233 -46.01 -4.82 17.09
CA GLU A 233 -46.55 -4.48 15.76
C GLU A 233 -46.16 -3.08 15.29
N THR A 234 -45.87 -2.17 16.22
CA THR A 234 -45.43 -0.80 15.95
C THR A 234 -43.93 -0.68 15.69
N GLY A 235 -43.19 -1.78 15.59
CA GLY A 235 -41.75 -1.77 15.38
C GLY A 235 -40.99 -1.25 16.60
N THR A 236 -41.34 -1.71 17.80
CA THR A 236 -40.60 -1.43 19.04
C THR A 236 -40.02 -2.72 19.59
N VAL A 237 -38.77 -2.68 20.04
CA VAL A 237 -38.08 -3.87 20.56
C VAL A 237 -37.92 -3.77 22.07
N ALA A 238 -38.59 -4.66 22.79
CA ALA A 238 -38.44 -4.79 24.23
C ALA A 238 -37.54 -5.99 24.57
N MET A 239 -36.59 -5.79 25.47
CA MET A 239 -35.64 -6.81 25.91
C MET A 239 -35.67 -6.96 27.43
N LEU A 240 -35.44 -8.17 27.92
CA LEU A 240 -35.33 -8.49 29.34
C LEU A 240 -33.98 -9.13 29.62
N ASP A 241 -33.22 -8.65 30.60
CA ASP A 241 -31.93 -9.22 30.98
C ASP A 241 -32.04 -10.28 32.08
N SER A 242 -30.91 -10.96 32.33
CA SER A 242 -30.73 -11.93 33.42
C SER A 242 -30.96 -11.38 34.83
N GLN A 243 -30.94 -10.06 35.02
CA GLN A 243 -31.15 -9.39 36.30
C GLN A 243 -32.61 -8.95 36.49
N GLY A 244 -33.50 -9.26 35.54
CA GLY A 244 -34.91 -8.86 35.58
C GLY A 244 -35.16 -7.41 35.19
N LYS A 245 -34.17 -6.73 34.60
CA LYS A 245 -34.31 -5.38 34.04
C LYS A 245 -34.80 -5.48 32.61
N PHE A 246 -35.67 -4.55 32.24
CA PHE A 246 -36.14 -4.44 30.87
C PHE A 246 -35.58 -3.18 30.21
N PHE A 247 -35.42 -3.24 28.89
CA PHE A 247 -35.03 -2.12 28.06
C PHE A 247 -35.88 -2.08 26.80
N ILE A 248 -36.32 -0.90 26.38
CA ILE A 248 -37.17 -0.72 25.19
C ILE A 248 -36.44 0.17 24.17
N ILE A 249 -36.23 -0.36 22.96
CA ILE A 249 -35.69 0.37 21.82
C ILE A 249 -36.85 0.81 20.93
N PHE A 250 -37.06 2.11 20.86
CA PHE A 250 -37.96 2.75 19.91
C PHE A 250 -37.27 2.92 18.55
N SER A 251 -38.06 2.87 17.49
CA SER A 251 -37.59 3.20 16.15
C SER A 251 -37.25 4.69 16.05
N SER A 252 -36.14 4.99 15.38
CA SER A 252 -35.68 6.37 15.14
C SER A 252 -35.99 6.78 13.72
N ALA A 253 -36.24 8.08 13.52
CA ALA A 253 -36.48 8.65 12.19
C ALA A 253 -35.21 8.63 11.33
N ALA A 254 -35.36 8.77 10.02
CA ALA A 254 -34.23 8.89 9.11
C ALA A 254 -33.32 10.07 9.52
N GLY A 255 -32.00 9.86 9.48
CA GLY A 255 -30.98 10.78 9.97
C GLY A 255 -30.58 10.55 11.44
N SER A 256 -31.31 9.75 12.20
CA SER A 256 -31.02 9.46 13.61
C SER A 256 -30.99 7.95 13.88
N TYR A 257 -30.38 7.55 14.99
CA TYR A 257 -30.39 6.18 15.52
C TYR A 257 -30.92 6.16 16.96
N ALA A 258 -31.28 4.96 17.43
CA ALA A 258 -31.83 4.78 18.76
C ALA A 258 -30.70 4.67 19.79
N ASP A 259 -30.32 5.76 20.45
CA ASP A 259 -29.31 5.75 21.51
C ASP A 259 -29.80 4.95 22.72
N THR A 260 -29.01 3.98 23.16
CA THR A 260 -29.29 3.07 24.27
C THR A 260 -28.38 3.28 25.48
N SER A 261 -27.55 4.33 25.46
CA SER A 261 -26.53 4.57 26.48
C SER A 261 -27.09 4.88 27.87
N LEU A 262 -28.30 5.47 27.94
CA LEU A 262 -28.91 5.96 29.18
C LEU A 262 -30.34 5.43 29.37
N GLY A 263 -30.66 5.07 30.61
CA GLY A 263 -32.03 4.77 31.06
C GLY A 263 -32.53 3.36 30.72
N THR A 264 -33.85 3.21 30.69
CA THR A 264 -34.59 1.97 30.35
C THR A 264 -35.25 2.03 28.97
N PHE A 265 -35.13 3.17 28.28
CA PHE A 265 -35.74 3.44 26.99
C PHE A 265 -34.71 4.12 26.10
N SER A 266 -34.71 3.81 24.81
CA SER A 266 -33.85 4.50 23.87
C SER A 266 -34.34 5.92 23.56
N SER A 267 -33.43 6.83 23.26
CA SER A 267 -33.74 8.17 22.73
C SER A 267 -33.21 8.33 21.31
N PRO A 268 -33.89 9.08 20.44
CA PRO A 268 -33.34 9.39 19.12
C PRO A 268 -32.11 10.30 19.25
N LEU A 269 -31.00 9.90 18.63
CA LEU A 269 -29.78 10.70 18.54
C LEU A 269 -29.34 10.79 17.09
N ASP A 270 -28.91 11.97 16.67
CA ASP A 270 -28.52 12.20 15.28
C ASP A 270 -27.30 11.36 14.89
N CYS A 271 -27.31 10.87 13.65
CA CYS A 271 -26.14 10.19 13.07
C CYS A 271 -24.92 11.12 13.13
N ILE A 272 -23.80 10.58 13.56
CA ILE A 272 -22.50 11.27 13.49
C ILE A 272 -22.10 11.47 12.02
N GLY A 273 -21.30 12.49 11.74
CA GLY A 273 -20.87 12.73 10.37
C GLY A 273 -20.04 11.57 9.81
N GLY A 274 -20.15 11.33 8.51
CA GLY A 274 -19.62 10.13 7.87
C GLY A 274 -20.53 8.90 7.99
N THR A 275 -21.61 8.97 8.77
CA THR A 275 -22.67 7.94 8.82
C THR A 275 -24.01 8.50 8.40
N PHE A 276 -24.92 7.63 7.99
CA PHE A 276 -26.29 8.00 7.63
C PHE A 276 -27.29 6.91 8.04
N ASN A 277 -28.56 7.29 8.12
CA ASN A 277 -29.66 6.36 8.25
C ASN A 277 -30.82 6.84 7.35
N SER A 278 -31.11 6.10 6.29
CA SER A 278 -32.09 6.52 5.27
C SER A 278 -33.53 6.08 5.59
N GLN A 279 -33.72 5.20 6.57
CA GLN A 279 -34.99 4.59 6.89
C GLN A 279 -35.28 4.66 8.39
N LEU A 280 -36.53 4.45 8.74
CA LEU A 280 -36.92 4.29 10.14
C LEU A 280 -36.36 2.96 10.64
N SER A 281 -35.47 2.99 11.62
CA SER A 281 -34.79 1.78 12.09
C SER A 281 -34.48 1.84 13.59
N ILE A 282 -34.20 0.67 14.16
CA ILE A 282 -33.70 0.50 15.53
C ILE A 282 -32.19 0.32 15.58
N GLY A 283 -31.55 0.26 14.40
CA GLY A 283 -30.12 0.00 14.28
C GLY A 283 -29.28 1.27 14.41
N PRO A 284 -27.95 1.12 14.52
CA PRO A 284 -27.00 2.21 14.41
C PRO A 284 -27.02 2.81 12.99
N CYS A 285 -26.41 3.98 12.84
CA CYS A 285 -26.17 4.57 11.53
C CYS A 285 -25.10 3.77 10.76
N ILE A 286 -25.25 3.71 9.45
CA ILE A 286 -24.37 2.95 8.55
C ILE A 286 -23.30 3.90 8.00
N LEU A 287 -22.11 3.39 7.73
CA LEU A 287 -21.04 4.17 7.10
C LEU A 287 -21.47 4.68 5.72
N CYS A 288 -21.15 5.94 5.40
CA CYS A 288 -21.30 6.42 4.03
C CYS A 288 -20.45 5.57 3.08
N PRO A 289 -21.00 5.13 1.93
CA PRO A 289 -20.24 4.34 0.98
C PRO A 289 -19.10 5.17 0.38
N GLN A 290 -18.06 4.50 -0.08
CA GLN A 290 -16.91 5.15 -0.71
C GLN A 290 -17.33 6.10 -1.83
N GLY A 291 -16.71 7.29 -1.87
CA GLY A 291 -17.04 8.33 -2.85
C GLY A 291 -18.20 9.25 -2.43
N ASN A 292 -18.85 8.99 -1.30
CA ASN A 292 -19.87 9.86 -0.72
C ASN A 292 -19.47 10.34 0.70
N SER A 293 -20.00 11.49 1.12
CA SER A 293 -19.77 12.06 2.45
C SER A 293 -21.02 12.77 3.00
N THR A 294 -20.98 13.14 4.29
CA THR A 294 -22.01 14.00 4.91
C THR A 294 -21.62 15.49 4.97
N ASN A 295 -20.45 15.86 4.44
CA ASN A 295 -19.85 17.20 4.54
C ASN A 295 -19.75 17.74 5.99
N GLY A 296 -19.48 16.86 6.95
CA GLY A 296 -19.35 17.18 8.37
C GLY A 296 -20.68 17.47 9.08
N LEU A 297 -21.80 17.35 8.36
CA LEU A 297 -23.13 17.54 8.94
C LEU A 297 -23.56 16.25 9.67
N THR A 298 -24.13 16.44 10.85
CA THR A 298 -24.82 15.38 11.60
C THR A 298 -26.27 15.26 11.15
N GLY A 299 -26.93 14.16 11.51
CA GLY A 299 -28.37 14.00 11.28
C GLY A 299 -28.75 13.76 9.82
N GLN A 300 -27.79 13.44 8.94
CA GLN A 300 -28.06 13.34 7.50
C GLN A 300 -28.73 12.00 7.16
N PRO A 301 -29.88 12.02 6.45
CA PRO A 301 -30.56 10.79 6.05
C PRO A 301 -29.92 10.15 4.81
N ILE A 302 -29.08 10.87 4.06
CA ILE A 302 -28.49 10.44 2.78
C ILE A 302 -27.06 11.01 2.67
N CYS A 303 -26.14 10.23 2.11
CA CYS A 303 -24.79 10.70 1.78
C CYS A 303 -24.76 11.40 0.41
N MET A 304 -24.01 12.49 0.31
CA MET A 304 -23.82 13.23 -0.94
C MET A 304 -22.53 12.81 -1.65
N PRO A 305 -22.49 12.82 -2.99
CA PRO A 305 -21.26 12.52 -3.72
C PRO A 305 -20.16 13.54 -3.42
N CYS A 306 -18.95 13.03 -3.23
CA CYS A 306 -17.74 13.85 -3.06
C CYS A 306 -17.31 14.51 -4.37
N ALA A 307 -16.46 15.54 -4.28
CA ALA A 307 -15.86 16.14 -5.46
C ALA A 307 -14.93 15.14 -6.19
N ILE A 308 -14.79 15.29 -7.51
CA ILE A 308 -14.06 14.35 -8.38
C ILE A 308 -12.59 14.15 -7.94
N ASP A 309 -11.95 15.22 -7.46
CA ASP A 309 -10.54 15.21 -7.01
C ASP A 309 -10.40 15.21 -5.47
N ALA A 310 -11.41 14.74 -4.74
CA ALA A 310 -11.39 14.68 -3.29
C ALA A 310 -11.07 13.28 -2.73
N PHE A 311 -10.31 13.25 -1.65
CA PHE A 311 -10.08 12.06 -0.83
C PHE A 311 -11.34 11.74 -0.01
N CYS A 312 -12.07 10.74 -0.48
CA CYS A 312 -13.38 10.36 0.05
C CYS A 312 -13.44 8.85 0.34
N PRO A 313 -12.82 8.40 1.45
CA PRO A 313 -12.87 7.01 1.90
C PRO A 313 -14.29 6.60 2.33
N THR A 314 -14.49 5.31 2.59
CA THR A 314 -15.71 4.84 3.27
C THR A 314 -15.84 5.57 4.62
N GLY A 315 -17.06 5.97 4.99
CA GLY A 315 -17.29 6.72 6.21
C GLY A 315 -16.75 8.16 6.20
N ALA A 316 -16.48 8.73 5.01
CA ALA A 316 -15.98 10.10 4.91
C ALA A 316 -16.95 11.12 5.51
N ALA A 317 -16.49 11.84 6.53
CA ALA A 317 -17.22 13.00 7.05
C ALA A 317 -17.13 14.17 6.06
N PHE A 318 -15.96 14.42 5.47
CA PHE A 318 -15.71 15.56 4.58
C PHE A 318 -15.46 15.13 3.13
N GLY A 319 -16.10 15.80 2.17
CA GLY A 319 -16.00 15.51 0.74
C GLY A 319 -15.17 16.49 -0.09
N ASN A 320 -14.36 17.33 0.56
CA ASN A 320 -13.62 18.43 -0.06
C ASN A 320 -12.09 18.39 0.17
N ILE A 321 -11.55 17.35 0.83
CA ILE A 321 -10.11 17.19 1.04
C ILE A 321 -9.47 16.85 -0.30
N SER A 322 -8.66 17.74 -0.90
CA SER A 322 -8.05 17.44 -2.20
C SER A 322 -7.07 16.26 -2.12
N THR A 323 -7.10 15.38 -3.13
CA THR A 323 -6.12 14.29 -3.29
C THR A 323 -4.69 14.79 -3.48
N SER A 324 -4.52 16.04 -3.92
CA SER A 324 -3.20 16.70 -4.04
C SER A 324 -2.76 17.45 -2.78
N SER A 325 -3.52 17.35 -1.69
CA SER A 325 -3.14 17.97 -0.42
C SER A 325 -1.84 17.39 0.14
N SER A 326 -1.04 18.25 0.80
CA SER A 326 0.20 17.86 1.45
C SER A 326 0.03 16.82 2.56
N ILE A 327 -1.19 16.63 3.05
CA ILE A 327 -1.56 15.64 4.07
C ILE A 327 -1.62 14.22 3.49
N LEU A 328 -1.77 14.08 2.16
CA LEU A 328 -1.77 12.77 1.48
C LEU A 328 -0.46 12.48 0.76
N THR A 329 0.40 13.47 0.57
CA THR A 329 1.72 13.27 -0.02
C THR A 329 2.65 12.58 0.97
N SER A 330 3.30 11.50 0.52
CA SER A 330 4.35 10.83 1.27
C SER A 330 5.72 11.34 0.83
N THR A 331 6.56 11.70 1.79
CA THR A 331 7.94 12.18 1.57
C THR A 331 8.89 11.09 2.05
N ASN A 332 9.62 10.48 1.12
CA ASN A 332 10.70 9.53 1.43
C ASN A 332 12.04 10.16 1.05
N GLN A 333 12.94 10.29 2.01
CA GLN A 333 14.29 10.83 1.78
C GLN A 333 15.31 9.75 1.38
N ALA A 334 14.87 8.70 0.68
CA ALA A 334 15.77 7.64 0.21
C ALA A 334 16.60 8.15 -0.98
N PHE A 335 17.89 8.38 -0.76
CA PHE A 335 18.83 8.70 -1.83
C PHE A 335 19.36 7.40 -2.46
N ALA A 336 19.05 7.17 -3.74
CA ALA A 336 19.66 6.07 -4.48
C ALA A 336 21.09 6.47 -4.86
N TYR A 337 22.09 5.86 -4.23
CA TYR A 337 23.47 6.05 -4.63
C TYR A 337 23.72 5.46 -6.02
N PRO A 338 24.43 6.16 -6.92
CA PRO A 338 24.75 5.64 -8.24
C PRO A 338 25.61 4.37 -8.14
N VAL A 339 25.46 3.49 -9.11
CA VAL A 339 26.38 2.36 -9.27
C VAL A 339 27.71 2.88 -9.80
N SER A 340 28.82 2.41 -9.24
CA SER A 340 30.16 2.69 -9.78
C SER A 340 30.23 2.39 -11.28
N PRO A 341 30.94 3.21 -12.07
CA PRO A 341 31.15 2.93 -13.48
C PRO A 341 31.86 1.58 -13.68
N GLN A 342 31.61 0.93 -14.83
CA GLN A 342 32.13 -0.42 -15.11
C GLN A 342 33.66 -0.50 -15.11
N SER A 343 34.34 0.62 -15.37
CA SER A 343 35.79 0.74 -15.24
C SER A 343 36.14 1.79 -14.21
N VAL A 344 37.07 1.46 -13.33
CA VAL A 344 37.63 2.34 -12.29
C VAL A 344 39.07 2.74 -12.61
N ARG A 345 39.52 2.55 -13.86
CA ARG A 345 40.84 2.97 -14.33
C ARG A 345 40.67 4.02 -15.42
N PHE A 346 41.26 5.19 -15.21
CA PHE A 346 41.11 6.32 -16.12
C PHE A 346 41.54 5.98 -17.56
N ASP A 347 42.67 5.29 -17.75
CA ASP A 347 43.16 4.88 -19.08
C ASP A 347 42.12 4.10 -19.88
N ASN A 348 41.39 3.19 -19.23
CA ASN A 348 40.33 2.41 -19.88
C ASN A 348 39.13 3.28 -20.23
N ILE A 349 38.77 4.22 -19.36
CA ILE A 349 37.67 5.16 -19.58
C ILE A 349 38.00 6.09 -20.76
N LEU A 350 39.24 6.60 -20.81
CA LEU A 350 39.77 7.42 -21.89
C LEU A 350 39.73 6.63 -23.20
N MET A 351 40.29 5.42 -23.22
CA MET A 351 40.30 4.55 -24.40
C MET A 351 38.90 4.17 -24.87
N GLN A 352 37.99 3.83 -23.94
CA GLN A 352 36.59 3.58 -24.29
C GLN A 352 35.99 4.82 -24.92
N ASN A 353 36.03 6.00 -24.29
CA ASN A 353 35.42 7.19 -24.88
C ASN A 353 36.04 7.62 -26.22
N MET A 354 37.33 7.36 -26.43
CA MET A 354 37.98 7.67 -27.71
C MET A 354 37.55 6.76 -28.87
N PHE A 355 37.34 5.46 -28.60
CA PHE A 355 37.12 4.44 -29.63
C PHE A 355 35.70 3.84 -29.64
N TYR A 356 34.85 4.18 -28.67
CA TYR A 356 33.54 3.58 -28.50
C TYR A 356 32.49 4.27 -29.38
N ILE A 357 32.03 3.55 -30.40
CA ILE A 357 30.91 3.93 -31.25
C ILE A 357 29.80 2.91 -31.01
N ARG A 358 28.88 3.18 -30.07
CA ARG A 358 27.76 2.27 -29.78
C ARG A 358 26.70 2.35 -30.89
N SER A 359 26.11 1.20 -31.22
CA SER A 359 24.86 1.13 -31.99
C SER A 359 23.67 1.16 -31.02
N PRO A 360 22.62 1.97 -31.24
CA PRO A 360 22.40 2.85 -32.39
C PRO A 360 23.19 4.16 -32.30
N MET A 361 23.75 4.60 -33.43
CA MET A 361 24.54 5.83 -33.55
C MET A 361 23.66 7.07 -33.34
N SER A 362 23.73 7.68 -32.15
CA SER A 362 23.25 9.05 -31.99
C SER A 362 24.23 10.00 -32.70
N GLY A 363 23.73 11.01 -33.41
CA GLY A 363 24.60 11.98 -34.11
C GLY A 363 25.56 12.71 -33.17
N HIS A 364 25.17 12.86 -31.90
CA HIS A 364 26.01 13.39 -30.83
C HIS A 364 27.25 12.52 -30.58
N CYS A 365 27.09 11.20 -30.49
CA CYS A 365 28.18 10.27 -30.24
C CYS A 365 29.28 10.32 -31.31
N VAL A 366 28.90 10.50 -32.57
CA VAL A 366 29.84 10.59 -33.69
C VAL A 366 30.63 11.91 -33.62
N LEU A 367 29.99 13.01 -33.26
CA LEU A 367 30.63 14.33 -33.17
C LEU A 367 31.61 14.43 -31.99
N VAL A 368 31.36 13.71 -30.91
CA VAL A 368 32.18 13.73 -29.69
C VAL A 368 33.37 12.76 -29.78
N SER A 369 33.33 11.76 -30.66
CA SER A 369 34.40 10.77 -30.82
C SER A 369 35.67 11.36 -31.46
N ALA A 370 36.80 11.27 -30.75
CA ALA A 370 38.12 11.67 -31.23
C ALA A 370 38.56 10.86 -32.48
N PHE A 371 38.22 9.57 -32.53
CA PHE A 371 38.54 8.69 -33.65
C PHE A 371 37.87 9.16 -34.96
N PHE A 372 36.63 9.66 -34.89
CA PHE A 372 35.92 10.18 -36.06
C PHE A 372 36.65 11.40 -36.66
N TRP A 373 37.07 12.35 -35.84
CA TRP A 373 37.84 13.52 -36.28
C TRP A 373 39.24 13.12 -36.80
N ALA A 374 39.91 12.19 -36.14
CA ALA A 374 41.18 11.65 -36.60
C ALA A 374 41.04 10.98 -37.99
N LEU A 375 39.93 10.27 -38.23
CA LEU A 375 39.63 9.65 -39.53
C LEU A 375 39.37 10.72 -40.61
N ILE A 376 38.61 11.77 -40.32
CA ILE A 376 38.42 12.91 -41.23
C ILE A 376 39.76 13.54 -41.61
N VAL A 377 40.61 13.82 -40.62
CA VAL A 377 41.95 14.41 -40.84
C VAL A 377 42.83 13.46 -41.64
N THR A 378 42.75 12.15 -41.40
CA THR A 378 43.48 11.13 -42.17
C THR A 378 43.00 11.06 -43.61
N VAL A 379 41.69 11.08 -43.87
CA VAL A 379 41.11 11.09 -45.23
C VAL A 379 41.48 12.37 -45.97
N LEU A 380 41.35 13.53 -45.34
CA LEU A 380 41.82 14.81 -45.89
C LEU A 380 43.32 14.74 -46.18
N GLY A 381 44.10 14.14 -45.28
CA GLY A 381 45.52 13.87 -45.47
C GLY A 381 45.79 13.02 -46.71
N ILE A 382 45.06 11.92 -46.91
CA ILE A 382 45.18 11.06 -48.09
C ILE A 382 44.79 11.82 -49.36
N VAL A 383 43.74 12.66 -49.33
CA VAL A 383 43.32 13.51 -50.46
C VAL A 383 44.39 14.54 -50.80
N ILE A 384 45.00 15.18 -49.79
CA ILE A 384 46.15 16.08 -49.97
C ILE A 384 47.32 15.31 -50.56
N VAL A 385 47.58 14.08 -50.11
CA VAL A 385 48.66 13.25 -50.65
C VAL A 385 48.42 12.89 -52.11
N PHE A 386 47.20 12.47 -52.43
CA PHE A 386 46.79 12.05 -53.77
C PHE A 386 46.77 13.24 -54.74
N SER A 387 46.24 14.39 -54.33
CA SER A 387 46.27 15.62 -55.13
C SER A 387 47.71 16.09 -55.40
N LEU A 388 48.61 16.02 -54.41
CA LEU A 388 50.03 16.33 -54.60
C LEU A 388 50.75 15.29 -55.50
N ALA A 389 50.31 14.03 -55.50
CA ALA A 389 50.80 13.00 -56.40
C ALA A 389 50.30 13.19 -57.85
N ILE A 390 49.02 13.52 -58.04
CA ILE A 390 48.46 13.88 -59.36
C ILE A 390 49.14 15.14 -59.90
N LEU A 391 49.32 16.18 -59.08
CA LEU A 391 50.07 17.39 -59.44
C LEU A 391 51.53 17.10 -59.79
N LYS A 392 52.10 15.97 -59.33
CA LYS A 392 53.44 15.51 -59.74
C LYS A 392 53.44 14.83 -61.10
N CYS A 393 52.39 14.08 -61.44
CA CYS A 393 52.34 13.26 -62.65
C CYS A 393 51.69 13.95 -63.86
N CYS A 394 50.72 14.86 -63.65
CA CYS A 394 49.81 15.29 -64.72
C CYS A 394 49.97 16.75 -65.20
N VAL A 395 50.77 17.60 -64.54
CA VAL A 395 50.76 19.04 -64.85
C VAL A 395 52.17 19.64 -64.95
N ASN A 396 52.49 20.22 -66.12
CA ASN A 396 53.78 20.88 -66.38
C ASN A 396 53.77 22.41 -66.15
N ASN A 397 52.64 22.95 -65.68
CA ASN A 397 52.41 24.39 -65.44
C ASN A 397 53.26 24.94 -64.28
N THR A 398 53.94 26.07 -64.50
CA THR A 398 54.91 26.69 -63.58
C THR A 398 54.29 27.24 -62.30
N GLN A 399 53.06 27.78 -62.34
CA GLN A 399 52.39 28.30 -61.13
C GLN A 399 52.02 27.18 -60.15
N LEU A 400 51.52 26.04 -60.64
CA LEU A 400 51.18 24.88 -59.82
C LEU A 400 52.41 24.20 -59.20
N LYS A 401 53.59 24.28 -59.84
CA LYS A 401 54.87 23.86 -59.25
C LYS A 401 55.28 24.73 -58.06
N VAL A 402 55.00 26.04 -58.11
CA VAL A 402 55.26 26.97 -56.99
C VAL A 402 54.33 26.68 -55.82
N THR A 403 53.02 26.50 -56.07
CA THR A 403 52.04 26.16 -55.03
C THR A 403 52.38 24.83 -54.36
N ARG A 404 52.74 23.81 -55.14
CA ARG A 404 53.21 22.51 -54.62
C ARG A 404 54.44 22.65 -53.72
N LYS A 405 55.44 23.45 -54.11
CA LYS A 405 56.64 23.70 -53.29
C LYS A 405 56.32 24.43 -51.99
N ARG A 406 55.35 25.37 -51.99
CA ARG A 406 54.89 26.05 -50.77
C ARG A 406 54.19 25.08 -49.81
N VAL A 407 53.24 24.29 -50.31
CA VAL A 407 52.50 23.31 -49.50
C VAL A 407 53.41 22.22 -48.94
N THR A 408 54.34 21.69 -49.74
CA THR A 408 55.33 20.70 -49.25
C THR A 408 56.34 21.29 -48.27
N ARG A 409 56.68 22.58 -48.39
CA ARG A 409 57.53 23.27 -47.40
C ARG A 409 56.78 23.46 -46.08
N PHE A 410 55.51 23.85 -46.13
CA PHE A 410 54.67 23.99 -44.94
C PHE A 410 54.58 22.67 -44.16
N PHE A 411 54.20 21.56 -44.81
CA PHE A 411 54.10 20.28 -44.13
C PHE A 411 55.46 19.67 -43.73
N LYS A 412 56.58 20.07 -44.33
CA LYS A 412 57.92 19.72 -43.83
C LYS A 412 58.25 20.45 -42.54
N GLN A 413 57.79 21.69 -42.36
CA GLN A 413 58.04 22.46 -41.16
C GLN A 413 57.21 21.99 -39.96
N THR A 414 56.09 21.31 -40.21
CA THR A 414 55.19 20.78 -39.18
C THR A 414 55.41 19.29 -38.88
N ASP A 415 56.45 18.67 -39.44
CA ASP A 415 56.76 17.24 -39.24
C ASP A 415 57.56 17.03 -37.96
N ILE A 416 56.87 16.59 -36.90
CA ILE A 416 57.49 16.26 -35.61
C ILE A 416 58.10 14.85 -35.62
N ILE A 417 57.61 13.95 -36.50
CA ILE A 417 57.98 12.52 -36.49
C ILE A 417 59.26 12.26 -37.30
N GLY A 418 59.41 12.93 -38.45
CA GLY A 418 60.52 12.74 -39.38
C GLY A 418 61.53 13.88 -39.40
N GLU A 419 61.52 14.78 -38.41
CA GLU A 419 62.39 15.96 -38.31
C GLU A 419 62.44 16.82 -39.59
N GLY A 420 61.34 16.85 -40.36
CA GLY A 420 61.21 17.62 -41.61
C GLY A 420 61.79 16.97 -42.87
N GLU A 421 62.24 15.71 -42.78
CA GLU A 421 62.70 14.95 -43.95
C GLU A 421 61.56 14.74 -44.98
N LEU A 422 60.33 14.49 -44.51
CA LEU A 422 59.20 14.08 -45.34
C LEU A 422 57.94 14.90 -45.03
N TRP A 423 57.39 15.59 -46.04
CA TRP A 423 56.14 16.36 -45.91
C TRP A 423 54.90 15.52 -45.52
N VAL A 424 54.98 14.19 -45.63
CA VAL A 424 53.90 13.29 -45.21
C VAL A 424 53.85 13.16 -43.68
N GLY A 425 54.99 13.29 -43.00
CA GLY A 425 55.06 13.25 -41.53
C GLY A 425 54.38 14.45 -40.88
N GLY A 426 54.37 15.62 -41.54
CA GLY A 426 53.60 16.77 -41.09
C GLY A 426 52.08 16.56 -41.08
N ILE A 427 51.55 15.74 -42.00
CA ILE A 427 50.12 15.39 -42.02
C ILE A 427 49.77 14.44 -40.86
N ALA A 428 50.65 13.46 -40.58
CA ALA A 428 50.49 12.57 -39.43
C ALA A 428 50.58 13.33 -38.09
N THR A 429 51.43 14.36 -38.03
CA THR A 429 51.54 15.25 -36.87
C THR A 429 50.23 15.98 -36.56
N PHE A 430 49.51 16.45 -37.58
CA PHE A 430 48.18 17.05 -37.39
C PHE A 430 47.15 16.04 -36.84
N ALA A 431 47.18 14.79 -37.29
CA ALA A 431 46.28 13.75 -36.76
C ALA A 431 46.55 13.46 -35.28
N ILE A 432 47.82 13.38 -34.89
CA ILE A 432 48.23 13.20 -33.48
C ILE A 432 47.77 14.39 -32.63
N LEU A 433 47.98 15.62 -33.11
CA LEU A 433 47.63 16.83 -32.38
C LEU A 433 46.12 16.93 -32.13
N VAL A 434 45.30 16.51 -33.10
CA VAL A 434 43.84 16.43 -32.91
C VAL A 434 43.49 15.41 -31.83
N VAL A 435 44.04 14.19 -31.87
CA VAL A 435 43.78 13.16 -30.85
C VAL A 435 44.23 13.63 -29.45
N ALA A 436 45.39 14.28 -29.35
CA ALA A 436 45.89 14.83 -28.09
C ALA A 436 44.98 15.93 -27.53
N ILE A 437 44.55 16.91 -28.34
CA ILE A 437 43.63 17.97 -27.89
C ILE A 437 42.32 17.37 -27.36
N PHE A 438 41.77 16.37 -28.05
CA PHE A 438 40.57 15.68 -27.58
C PHE A 438 40.79 14.91 -26.28
N ALA A 439 41.97 14.31 -26.07
CA ALA A 439 42.34 13.68 -24.78
C ALA A 439 42.28 14.70 -23.65
N TYR A 440 43.06 15.79 -23.75
CA TYR A 440 43.11 16.82 -22.70
C TYR A 440 41.75 17.50 -22.47
N ALA A 441 40.97 17.73 -23.53
CA ALA A 441 39.63 18.31 -23.41
C ALA A 441 38.66 17.36 -22.68
N PHE A 442 38.72 16.07 -22.99
CA PHE A 442 37.94 15.05 -22.28
C PHE A 442 38.37 14.94 -20.81
N SER A 443 39.67 14.83 -20.54
CA SER A 443 40.25 14.71 -19.19
C SER A 443 39.86 15.89 -18.31
N SER A 444 39.94 17.11 -18.85
CA SER A 444 39.52 18.32 -18.12
C SER A 444 38.02 18.32 -17.82
N ALA A 445 37.17 17.94 -18.78
CA ALA A 445 35.73 17.86 -18.58
C ALA A 445 35.32 16.73 -17.63
N TYR A 446 36.06 15.62 -17.63
CA TYR A 446 35.87 14.48 -16.72
C TYR A 446 36.25 14.84 -15.28
N PHE A 447 37.37 15.56 -15.06
CA PHE A 447 37.80 16.00 -13.74
C PHE A 447 36.74 16.84 -13.01
N GLN A 448 36.07 17.74 -13.74
CA GLN A 448 35.01 18.61 -13.20
C GLN A 448 33.73 17.86 -12.83
N ARG A 449 33.65 16.54 -13.07
CA ARG A 449 32.50 15.68 -12.74
C ARG A 449 32.62 15.03 -11.36
N TYR A 450 33.06 15.80 -10.39
CA TYR A 450 33.15 15.40 -9.00
C TYR A 450 33.04 16.63 -8.08
N PRO A 451 32.41 16.52 -6.90
CA PRO A 451 31.65 15.37 -6.39
C PRO A 451 30.25 15.29 -7.02
N ILE A 452 29.62 14.11 -7.03
CA ILE A 452 28.34 13.88 -7.75
C ILE A 452 27.22 14.82 -7.30
N GLU A 453 27.23 15.22 -6.03
CA GLU A 453 26.27 16.12 -5.41
C GLU A 453 26.28 17.53 -6.01
N GLN A 454 27.35 17.89 -6.74
CA GLN A 454 27.49 19.17 -7.43
C GLN A 454 27.25 19.08 -8.95
N VAL A 455 27.09 17.86 -9.49
CA VAL A 455 26.96 17.61 -10.94
C VAL A 455 25.48 17.57 -11.34
N ASN A 456 24.93 18.72 -11.73
CA ASN A 456 23.50 18.85 -12.09
C ASN A 456 23.17 18.60 -13.57
N SER A 457 24.16 18.33 -14.43
CA SER A 457 23.96 18.19 -15.89
C SER A 457 24.51 16.88 -16.44
N PRO A 458 23.90 16.25 -17.47
CA PRO A 458 24.41 15.02 -18.09
C PRO A 458 25.74 15.23 -18.81
N ALA A 459 26.56 14.19 -18.93
CA ALA A 459 27.90 14.26 -19.53
C ALA A 459 27.85 14.43 -21.07
N ASN A 460 27.69 15.67 -21.53
CA ASN A 460 27.61 16.02 -22.97
C ASN A 460 28.97 15.95 -23.70
N PHE A 461 30.06 15.68 -22.99
CA PHE A 461 31.40 15.52 -23.57
C PHE A 461 31.75 14.05 -23.84
N ALA A 462 30.85 13.12 -23.54
CA ALA A 462 31.02 11.69 -23.75
C ALA A 462 29.75 11.08 -24.36
N CYS A 463 29.89 9.90 -24.98
CA CYS A 463 28.75 9.12 -25.46
C CYS A 463 27.87 8.60 -24.31
N ASP A 464 28.52 8.23 -23.20
CA ASP A 464 27.85 7.83 -21.99
C ASP A 464 27.55 9.08 -21.15
N THR A 465 26.29 9.48 -21.09
CA THR A 465 25.85 10.66 -20.34
C THR A 465 25.88 10.47 -18.83
N THR A 466 26.09 9.23 -18.35
CA THR A 466 26.20 8.87 -16.93
C THR A 466 27.64 8.84 -16.41
N LEU A 467 28.61 9.15 -17.29
CA LEU A 467 30.03 9.15 -16.95
C LEU A 467 30.36 10.20 -15.88
N THR A 468 31.01 9.77 -14.80
CA THR A 468 31.36 10.59 -13.63
C THR A 468 32.74 10.21 -13.12
N ASN A 469 33.46 11.15 -12.50
CA ASN A 469 34.76 10.90 -11.85
C ASN A 469 34.56 10.41 -10.41
N ALA A 470 33.64 9.48 -10.18
CA ALA A 470 33.28 9.00 -8.85
C ALA A 470 33.19 7.47 -8.81
N GLN A 471 33.89 6.87 -7.84
CA GLN A 471 33.77 5.49 -7.45
C GLN A 471 32.97 5.40 -6.14
N PHE A 472 31.93 4.58 -6.16
CA PHE A 472 31.04 4.32 -5.04
C PHE A 472 31.28 2.92 -4.45
N SER A 473 31.30 2.85 -3.14
CA SER A 473 31.24 1.59 -2.39
C SER A 473 30.23 1.76 -1.26
N SER A 474 29.25 0.87 -1.20
CA SER A 474 28.21 0.86 -0.17
C SER A 474 28.28 -0.44 0.63
N GLY A 475 28.14 -0.31 1.95
CA GLY A 475 28.19 -1.44 2.87
C GLY A 475 27.17 -1.32 3.99
N LEU A 476 26.60 -2.45 4.39
CA LEU A 476 25.82 -2.57 5.62
C LEU A 476 26.78 -2.87 6.77
N MET A 477 26.87 -1.95 7.72
CA MET A 477 27.74 -2.04 8.89
C MET A 477 26.91 -2.29 10.14
N SER A 478 27.37 -3.13 11.05
CA SER A 478 26.64 -3.39 12.30
C SER A 478 26.91 -2.27 13.31
N LEU A 479 25.85 -1.77 13.97
CA LEU A 479 25.98 -0.82 15.09
C LEU A 479 26.56 -1.45 16.36
N THR A 480 26.76 -2.77 16.38
CA THR A 480 27.41 -3.47 17.51
C THR A 480 28.93 -3.31 17.50
N ILE A 481 29.50 -2.93 16.36
CA ILE A 481 30.93 -2.64 16.20
C ILE A 481 31.12 -1.15 16.48
N ALA A 482 32.13 -0.80 17.29
CA ALA A 482 32.43 0.60 17.57
C ALA A 482 32.76 1.33 16.25
N PRO A 483 32.21 2.54 16.04
CA PRO A 483 32.53 3.32 14.86
C PRO A 483 34.02 3.68 14.86
N ASN A 484 34.58 3.86 13.67
CA ASN A 484 35.94 4.36 13.54
C ASN A 484 36.05 5.78 14.12
N ASP A 485 37.25 6.16 14.58
CA ASP A 485 37.48 7.45 15.25
C ASP A 485 37.05 8.67 14.39
N ASP A 486 37.15 8.55 13.06
CA ASP A 486 36.71 9.56 12.09
C ASP A 486 35.18 9.65 11.92
N GLU A 487 34.45 8.58 12.23
CA GLU A 487 32.98 8.51 12.16
C GLU A 487 32.29 8.96 13.48
N VAL A 488 33.01 8.93 14.61
CA VAL A 488 32.48 9.28 15.94
C VAL A 488 31.77 10.65 15.96
N PRO A 489 32.31 11.73 15.38
CA PRO A 489 31.64 13.02 15.38
C PRO A 489 30.28 12.98 14.64
N MET A 490 30.19 12.20 13.56
CA MET A 490 28.94 12.04 12.81
C MET A 490 27.89 11.27 13.61
N PHE A 491 28.29 10.20 14.31
CA PHE A 491 27.40 9.49 15.23
C PHE A 491 26.89 10.40 16.36
N ASN A 492 27.75 11.28 16.89
CA ASN A 492 27.35 12.25 17.91
C ASN A 492 26.30 13.23 17.37
N LEU A 493 26.48 13.75 16.14
CA LEU A 493 25.49 14.62 15.49
C LEU A 493 24.15 13.91 15.27
N LEU A 494 24.16 12.69 14.72
CA LEU A 494 22.95 11.89 14.49
C LEU A 494 22.21 11.59 15.80
N ASN A 495 22.95 11.19 16.84
CA ASN A 495 22.39 10.85 18.15
C ASN A 495 21.88 12.10 18.90
N ALA A 496 22.43 13.29 18.63
CA ALA A 496 21.99 14.55 19.23
C ALA A 496 20.79 15.19 18.52
N GLN A 497 20.46 14.76 17.29
CA GLN A 497 19.35 15.32 16.53
C GLN A 497 18.01 15.10 17.25
N LYS A 498 17.28 16.18 17.51
CA LYS A 498 15.96 16.09 18.14
C LYS A 498 14.88 15.83 17.09
N PHE A 499 14.04 14.84 17.33
CA PHE A 499 12.92 14.52 16.45
C PHE A 499 11.62 15.13 16.95
N THR A 500 10.84 15.65 16.01
CA THR A 500 9.44 16.02 16.21
C THR A 500 8.58 15.07 15.40
N VAL A 501 7.69 14.36 16.08
CA VAL A 501 6.69 13.50 15.45
C VAL A 501 5.48 14.33 15.07
N HIS A 502 4.89 14.00 13.92
CA HIS A 502 3.62 14.55 13.43
C HIS A 502 2.68 13.38 13.17
N LEU A 503 1.51 13.38 13.80
CA LEU A 503 0.47 12.37 13.65
C LEU A 503 -0.77 13.07 13.12
N ASP A 504 -1.17 12.77 11.88
CA ASP A 504 -2.33 13.37 11.24
C ASP A 504 -3.45 12.33 11.12
N LEU A 505 -4.61 12.60 11.71
CA LEU A 505 -5.84 11.86 11.42
C LEU A 505 -6.53 12.54 10.24
N ILE A 506 -6.89 11.76 9.22
CA ILE A 506 -7.40 12.27 7.94
C ILE A 506 -8.87 11.89 7.80
N ASN A 507 -9.68 12.85 7.36
CA ASN A 507 -11.13 12.71 7.19
C ASN A 507 -11.79 12.22 8.49
N THR A 508 -11.66 13.05 9.53
CA THR A 508 -12.22 12.78 10.86
C THR A 508 -12.89 14.01 11.45
N LEU A 509 -13.84 13.78 12.35
CA LEU A 509 -14.51 14.82 13.15
C LEU A 509 -13.91 15.01 14.54
N PHE A 510 -12.87 14.26 14.90
CA PHE A 510 -12.12 14.53 16.12
C PHE A 510 -11.54 15.95 16.11
N THR A 511 -11.70 16.64 17.22
CA THR A 511 -11.21 17.98 17.51
C THR A 511 -10.14 17.93 18.61
N CYS A 512 -9.31 18.96 18.71
CA CYS A 512 -8.38 19.17 19.81
C CYS A 512 -9.07 19.44 21.15
N SER A 513 -10.37 19.76 21.14
CA SER A 513 -11.18 19.89 22.35
C SER A 513 -11.61 18.53 22.92
N ASP A 514 -11.55 17.48 22.10
CA ASP A 514 -11.79 16.12 22.55
C ASP A 514 -10.64 15.63 23.44
N ASN A 515 -10.90 14.57 24.20
CA ASN A 515 -9.90 13.97 25.08
C ASN A 515 -8.85 13.19 24.26
N VAL A 516 -7.96 13.94 23.61
CA VAL A 516 -6.86 13.49 22.76
C VAL A 516 -5.58 13.49 23.60
N ILE A 517 -5.09 12.30 23.93
CA ILE A 517 -3.95 12.15 24.82
C ILE A 517 -2.83 11.39 24.10
N LEU A 518 -1.66 12.02 23.99
CA LEU A 518 -0.44 11.36 23.53
C LEU A 518 0.40 10.87 24.72
N MET A 519 0.66 9.57 24.75
CA MET A 519 1.42 8.90 25.81
C MET A 519 2.63 8.16 25.25
N GLN A 520 3.67 8.05 26.07
CA GLN A 520 4.81 7.17 25.85
C GLN A 520 4.68 5.91 26.71
N ASN A 521 4.72 4.74 26.08
CA ASN A 521 4.82 3.47 26.79
C ASN A 521 6.29 3.14 27.09
N ARG A 522 6.63 3.06 28.39
CA ARG A 522 7.93 2.59 28.89
C ARG A 522 7.73 1.34 29.76
N ARG A 523 8.81 0.58 30.01
CA ARG A 523 8.77 -0.58 30.92
C ARG A 523 8.25 -0.23 32.34
N ALA A 524 8.42 1.02 32.76
CA ALA A 524 8.00 1.52 34.07
C ALA A 524 6.56 2.06 34.11
N GLY A 525 5.84 2.09 32.98
CA GLY A 525 4.48 2.64 32.88
C GLY A 525 4.29 3.58 31.69
N GLN A 526 3.14 4.27 31.67
CA GLN A 526 2.76 5.22 30.61
C GLN A 526 3.01 6.66 31.08
N PHE A 527 3.62 7.48 30.23
CA PHE A 527 3.97 8.87 30.54
C PHE A 527 3.34 9.82 29.52
N LEU A 528 2.70 10.89 29.99
CA LEU A 528 2.13 11.92 29.11
C LEU A 528 3.25 12.68 28.38
N ILE A 529 3.08 12.88 27.08
CA ILE A 529 3.96 13.73 26.26
C ILE A 529 3.24 15.06 26.01
N ALA A 530 3.94 16.18 26.19
CA ALA A 530 3.43 17.48 25.79
C ALA A 530 3.29 17.53 24.26
N SER A 531 2.06 17.67 23.78
CA SER A 531 1.73 17.74 22.35
C SER A 531 1.01 19.03 22.00
N THR A 532 1.24 19.52 20.80
CA THR A 532 0.46 20.56 20.15
C THR A 532 -0.54 19.93 19.21
N CYS A 533 -1.77 20.44 19.21
CA CYS A 533 -2.85 19.93 18.40
C CYS A 533 -3.40 21.06 17.52
N VAL A 534 -3.62 20.76 16.23
CA VAL A 534 -4.14 21.69 15.23
C VAL A 534 -5.22 21.00 14.42
N GLU A 535 -6.37 21.66 14.28
CA GLU A 535 -7.48 21.21 13.44
C GLU A 535 -7.48 21.95 12.11
N ASN A 536 -7.65 21.22 11.00
CA ASN A 536 -7.79 21.79 9.66
C ASN A 536 -8.88 21.03 8.90
N ASN A 537 -10.06 21.64 8.71
CA ASN A 537 -11.18 21.18 7.86
C ASN A 537 -11.18 19.66 7.56
N GLY A 538 -11.44 18.84 8.59
CA GLY A 538 -11.52 17.38 8.47
C GLY A 538 -10.22 16.62 8.67
N SER A 539 -9.17 17.27 9.17
CA SER A 539 -7.93 16.65 9.62
C SER A 539 -7.52 17.16 11.00
N LEU A 540 -6.98 16.26 11.82
CA LEU A 540 -6.46 16.56 13.15
C LEU A 540 -4.96 16.25 13.17
N SER A 541 -4.13 17.27 13.32
CA SER A 541 -2.67 17.16 13.34
C SER A 541 -2.16 17.31 14.77
N ILE A 542 -1.43 16.30 15.24
CA ILE A 542 -0.85 16.26 16.58
C ILE A 542 0.66 16.18 16.43
N SER A 543 1.38 17.13 17.01
CA SER A 543 2.83 17.18 16.95
C SER A 543 3.47 17.23 18.33
N ALA A 544 4.59 16.53 18.49
CA ALA A 544 5.29 16.45 19.77
C ALA A 544 6.79 16.21 19.58
N VAL A 545 7.59 16.75 20.49
CA VAL A 545 9.04 16.47 20.51
C VAL A 545 9.28 15.13 21.17
N LEU A 546 10.01 14.25 20.50
CA LEU A 546 10.32 12.92 21.00
C LEU A 546 11.46 12.98 22.04
N PRO A 547 11.36 12.20 23.14
CA PRO A 547 12.40 12.14 24.16
C PRO A 547 13.60 11.28 23.74
N SER A 548 13.44 10.40 22.74
CA SER A 548 14.46 9.47 22.24
C SER A 548 14.12 9.01 20.83
N HIS A 549 15.12 8.51 20.09
CA HIS A 549 14.95 7.96 18.73
C HIS A 549 14.22 6.61 18.73
N THR A 550 14.30 5.86 19.82
CA THR A 550 13.50 4.63 20.03
C THR A 550 12.41 4.92 21.05
N VAL A 551 11.14 4.76 20.64
CA VAL A 551 9.99 5.10 21.47
C VAL A 551 8.73 4.38 21.02
N ASN A 552 7.90 3.95 21.98
CA ASN A 552 6.54 3.47 21.72
C ASN A 552 5.54 4.55 22.13
N LEU A 553 4.82 5.08 21.16
CA LEU A 553 3.81 6.11 21.33
C LEU A 553 2.42 5.48 21.30
N GLN A 554 1.52 6.03 22.11
CA GLN A 554 0.12 5.67 22.16
C GLN A 554 -0.71 6.95 22.13
N LEU A 555 -1.46 7.14 21.06
CA LEU A 555 -2.43 8.22 20.93
C LEU A 555 -3.81 7.65 21.29
N SER A 556 -4.37 8.10 22.41
CA SER A 556 -5.70 7.72 22.87
C SER A 556 -6.70 8.82 22.51
N LEU A 557 -7.75 8.43 21.81
CA LEU A 557 -8.86 9.26 21.37
C LEU A 557 -10.13 8.72 22.02
N THR A 558 -10.88 9.57 22.71
CA THR A 558 -12.18 9.20 23.31
C THR A 558 -13.29 9.67 22.38
N GLY A 559 -14.09 8.74 21.87
CA GLY A 559 -15.17 9.04 20.92
C GLY A 559 -15.37 7.91 19.90
N ILE A 560 -16.50 7.98 19.22
CA ILE A 560 -16.93 7.03 18.18
C ILE A 560 -16.74 7.59 16.76
N GLU A 561 -16.01 8.70 16.63
CA GLU A 561 -15.81 9.38 15.36
C GLU A 561 -14.98 8.53 14.40
N ILE A 562 -15.32 8.62 13.12
CA ILE A 562 -14.67 7.86 12.06
C ILE A 562 -13.34 8.51 11.69
N ILE A 563 -12.35 7.68 11.38
CA ILE A 563 -11.06 8.12 10.85
C ILE A 563 -10.85 7.43 9.50
N GLY A 564 -10.86 8.21 8.42
CA GLY A 564 -10.70 7.71 7.06
C GLY A 564 -9.25 7.37 6.66
N GLY A 565 -8.27 7.96 7.33
CA GLY A 565 -6.86 7.68 7.09
C GLY A 565 -5.96 8.20 8.20
N PHE A 566 -4.70 7.77 8.19
CA PHE A 566 -3.70 8.14 9.17
C PHE A 566 -2.41 8.52 8.46
N ARG A 567 -1.75 9.60 8.86
CA ARG A 567 -0.41 9.94 8.38
C ARG A 567 0.55 10.08 9.55
N PHE A 568 1.73 9.51 9.36
CA PHE A 568 2.84 9.60 10.28
C PHE A 568 3.96 10.40 9.64
N GLY A 569 4.50 11.38 10.36
CA GLY A 569 5.64 12.19 9.95
C GLY A 569 6.69 12.27 11.04
N LEU A 570 7.96 12.37 10.62
CA LEU A 570 9.10 12.65 11.46
C LEU A 570 9.90 13.80 10.87
N THR A 571 10.20 14.80 11.69
CA THR A 571 11.04 15.93 11.30
C THR A 571 12.18 16.14 12.28
N GLY A 572 13.34 16.57 11.79
CA GLY A 572 14.50 16.85 12.63
C GLY A 572 15.42 17.86 11.94
N PRO A 573 15.88 18.92 12.64
CA PRO A 573 16.75 19.92 12.05
C PRO A 573 18.13 19.33 11.76
N GLY A 574 18.70 19.70 10.63
CA GLY A 574 20.07 19.45 10.26
C GLY A 574 21.05 20.32 11.04
N ALA A 575 22.32 19.98 10.94
CA ALA A 575 23.40 20.69 11.61
C ALA A 575 24.67 20.57 10.77
N GLN A 576 25.55 21.56 10.87
CA GLN A 576 26.88 21.49 10.28
C GLN A 576 27.90 21.75 11.39
N GLN A 577 28.93 20.92 11.44
CA GLN A 577 30.05 21.05 12.36
C GLN A 577 31.34 20.87 11.59
N GLU A 578 32.27 21.80 11.77
CA GLU A 578 33.65 21.66 11.32
C GLU A 578 34.48 21.20 12.53
N ASP A 579 35.34 20.19 12.35
CA ASP A 579 36.25 19.71 13.39
C ASP A 579 37.71 19.87 12.93
N ASP A 580 38.37 20.91 13.44
CA ASP A 580 39.76 21.25 13.16
C ASP A 580 40.77 20.16 13.59
N ARG A 581 40.36 19.14 14.36
CA ARG A 581 41.27 18.08 14.85
C ARG A 581 41.36 16.88 13.91
N LEU A 582 40.36 16.67 13.06
CA LEU A 582 40.23 15.48 12.20
C LEU A 582 40.24 15.84 10.71
N ASP A 583 40.48 17.11 10.35
CA ASP A 583 40.47 17.64 8.97
C ASP A 583 39.24 17.16 8.17
N GLY A 584 38.04 17.33 8.76
CA GLY A 584 36.78 16.85 8.19
C GLY A 584 35.61 17.81 8.39
N ILE A 585 34.74 17.89 7.37
CA ILE A 585 33.50 18.67 7.40
C ILE A 585 32.34 17.71 7.67
N TYR A 586 31.57 17.92 8.74
CA TYR A 586 30.46 17.05 9.14
C TYR A 586 29.12 17.75 8.91
N LYS A 587 28.31 17.19 8.01
CA LYS A 587 27.00 17.74 7.61
C LYS A 587 25.86 16.77 7.90
N LEU A 588 25.03 17.09 8.88
CA LEU A 588 23.77 16.41 9.15
C LEU A 588 22.65 17.04 8.32
N VAL A 589 22.00 16.22 7.49
CA VAL A 589 20.87 16.65 6.65
C VAL A 589 19.58 16.70 7.47
N ASP A 590 18.67 17.63 7.13
CA ASP A 590 17.33 17.69 7.70
C ASP A 590 16.58 16.36 7.49
N LEU A 591 15.99 15.84 8.56
CA LEU A 591 15.04 14.74 8.47
C LEU A 591 13.65 15.32 8.17
N ASP A 592 13.05 14.88 7.08
CA ASP A 592 11.67 15.17 6.67
C ASP A 592 11.07 13.93 6.02
N PHE A 593 10.54 13.06 6.87
CA PHE A 593 9.87 11.85 6.48
C PHE A 593 8.36 12.00 6.74
N SER A 594 7.53 11.62 5.77
CA SER A 594 6.11 11.48 6.03
C SER A 594 5.47 10.40 5.18
N GLN A 595 4.52 9.67 5.75
CA GLN A 595 3.82 8.60 5.06
C GLN A 595 2.35 8.59 5.46
N ALA A 596 1.48 8.63 4.44
CA ALA A 596 0.04 8.49 4.61
C ALA A 596 -0.39 7.04 4.39
N PHE A 597 -1.32 6.60 5.24
CA PHE A 597 -1.92 5.27 5.26
C PHE A 597 -3.43 5.41 5.08
N SER A 598 -3.93 4.86 3.98
CA SER A 598 -5.36 4.82 3.67
C SER A 598 -5.65 3.62 2.78
N VAL A 599 -6.77 2.94 3.00
CA VAL A 599 -7.19 1.77 2.22
C VAL A 599 -8.59 2.02 1.65
N SER A 600 -8.74 1.78 0.35
CA SER A 600 -10.03 1.92 -0.33
C SER A 600 -11.07 0.98 0.30
N GLY A 601 -12.27 1.49 0.57
CA GLY A 601 -13.36 0.68 1.11
C GLY A 601 -13.31 0.43 2.62
N ARG A 602 -12.28 0.92 3.34
CA ARG A 602 -12.06 0.64 4.76
C ARG A 602 -11.80 1.92 5.57
N ILE A 603 -12.03 1.84 6.87
CA ILE A 603 -11.73 2.89 7.86
C ILE A 603 -10.64 2.42 8.82
N LEU A 604 -9.99 3.35 9.52
CA LEU A 604 -9.01 3.00 10.55
C LEU A 604 -9.70 2.21 11.68
N SER A 605 -9.04 1.14 12.14
CA SER A 605 -9.52 0.33 13.27
C SER A 605 -9.41 1.08 14.60
N HIS A 606 -9.97 0.52 15.67
CA HIS A 606 -9.90 1.12 17.01
C HIS A 606 -8.55 0.92 17.70
N GLN A 607 -7.72 -0.02 17.24
CA GLN A 607 -6.41 -0.31 17.83
C GLN A 607 -5.34 -0.54 16.75
N PRO A 608 -5.10 0.44 15.87
CA PRO A 608 -4.13 0.27 14.80
C PRO A 608 -2.71 0.36 15.37
N SER A 609 -1.80 -0.42 14.78
CA SER A 609 -0.40 -0.49 15.17
C SER A 609 0.50 -0.27 13.97
N PHE A 610 1.35 0.77 14.04
CA PHE A 610 2.31 1.10 13.00
C PHE A 610 3.73 0.97 13.56
N ALA A 611 4.59 0.25 12.85
CA ALA A 611 6.00 0.16 13.19
C ALA A 611 6.82 1.01 12.24
N VAL A 612 7.76 1.78 12.79
CA VAL A 612 8.70 2.63 12.07
C VAL A 612 10.10 2.21 12.48
N GLN A 613 10.92 1.84 11.50
CA GLN A 613 12.32 1.50 11.69
C GLN A 613 13.18 2.61 11.09
N LEU A 614 14.04 3.19 11.90
CA LEU A 614 14.98 4.23 11.54
C LEU A 614 16.36 3.63 11.30
N SER A 615 16.98 3.95 10.16
CA SER A 615 18.33 3.52 9.79
C SER A 615 19.21 4.74 9.54
N LYS A 616 20.42 4.73 10.09
CA LYS A 616 21.45 5.74 9.82
C LYS A 616 22.05 5.49 8.43
N LEU A 617 22.08 6.51 7.59
CA LEU A 617 22.79 6.50 6.32
C LEU A 617 23.89 7.56 6.38
N MET A 618 25.14 7.12 6.26
CA MET A 618 26.32 7.96 6.30
C MET A 618 27.04 7.88 4.96
N ASN A 619 27.49 9.02 4.49
CA ASN A 619 28.26 9.15 3.27
C ASN A 619 29.57 9.83 3.59
N ARG A 620 30.64 9.27 3.03
CA ARG A 620 31.98 9.80 3.12
C ARG A 620 32.45 10.13 1.72
N THR A 621 32.71 11.41 1.48
CA THR A 621 33.18 11.93 0.20
C THR A 621 34.62 12.38 0.35
N TYR A 622 35.53 11.66 -0.30
CA TYR A 622 36.95 12.00 -0.28
C TYR A 622 37.20 13.25 -1.16
N PRO A 623 38.17 14.09 -0.83
CA PRO A 623 38.51 15.24 -1.66
C PRO A 623 39.10 14.84 -3.02
N LEU A 624 39.17 15.79 -3.96
CA LEU A 624 39.92 15.67 -5.22
C LEU A 624 41.42 15.86 -5.01
N ASP A 625 41.81 16.75 -4.09
CA ASP A 625 43.20 17.06 -3.77
C ASP A 625 43.54 16.49 -2.37
N GLU A 626 44.76 15.98 -2.20
CA GLU A 626 45.22 15.39 -0.93
C GLU A 626 45.22 16.38 0.26
N ASN A 627 45.18 17.69 -0.01
CA ASN A 627 45.20 18.76 1.01
C ASN A 627 43.80 19.22 1.44
N ASP A 628 42.75 18.79 0.74
CA ASP A 628 41.37 19.20 1.06
C ASP A 628 40.76 18.29 2.13
N ALA A 629 39.78 18.80 2.88
CA ALA A 629 39.12 18.05 3.94
C ALA A 629 38.17 16.98 3.38
N THR A 630 38.06 15.85 4.08
CA THR A 630 37.04 14.84 3.76
C THR A 630 35.67 15.32 4.23
N GLU A 631 34.65 15.25 3.37
CA GLU A 631 33.27 15.60 3.74
C GLU A 631 32.52 14.34 4.21
N PHE A 632 31.95 14.41 5.41
CA PHE A 632 31.02 13.43 5.94
C PHE A 632 29.62 14.01 5.91
N SER A 633 28.67 13.32 5.29
CA SER A 633 27.25 13.66 5.38
C SER A 633 26.44 12.51 5.96
N ALA A 634 25.40 12.80 6.74
CA ALA A 634 24.51 11.76 7.23
C ALA A 634 23.04 12.19 7.27
N ILE A 635 22.18 11.19 7.17
CA ILE A 635 20.73 11.34 7.20
C ILE A 635 20.10 10.11 7.88
N TRP A 636 18.96 10.32 8.53
CA TRP A 636 18.10 9.24 8.98
C TRP A 636 17.15 8.83 7.86
N THR A 637 17.04 7.54 7.61
CA THR A 637 16.07 6.97 6.68
C THR A 637 15.04 6.17 7.47
N ALA A 638 13.75 6.37 7.18
CA ALA A 638 12.67 5.70 7.87
C ALA A 638 11.99 4.69 6.93
N TYR A 639 11.64 3.54 7.49
CA TYR A 639 10.85 2.51 6.84
C TYR A 639 9.66 2.16 7.74
N THR A 640 8.47 1.98 7.16
CA THR A 640 7.28 1.62 7.93
C THR A 640 6.80 0.23 7.58
N SER A 641 6.30 -0.48 8.58
CA SER A 641 5.64 -1.76 8.44
C SER A 641 4.36 -1.80 9.26
N TYR A 642 3.32 -2.40 8.69
CA TYR A 642 2.00 -2.50 9.32
C TYR A 642 1.19 -3.64 8.69
N ASP A 643 0.19 -4.12 9.42
CA ASP A 643 -0.79 -5.09 8.94
C ASP A 643 -2.07 -4.35 8.51
N ILE A 644 -2.48 -4.53 7.25
CA ILE A 644 -3.64 -3.86 6.68
C ILE A 644 -4.94 -4.36 7.35
N ASP A 645 -5.06 -5.66 7.62
CA ASP A 645 -6.31 -6.25 8.14
C ASP A 645 -6.48 -5.95 9.64
N GLN A 646 -5.38 -5.77 10.38
CA GLN A 646 -5.43 -5.31 11.77
C GLN A 646 -5.74 -3.81 11.88
N ASN A 647 -5.17 -2.99 11.00
CA ASN A 647 -5.24 -1.54 11.11
C ASN A 647 -6.45 -0.93 10.40
N PHE A 648 -7.08 -1.63 9.46
CA PHE A 648 -8.21 -1.12 8.69
C PHE A 648 -9.35 -2.13 8.64
N ILE A 649 -10.53 -1.69 9.05
CA ILE A 649 -11.76 -2.49 9.10
C ILE A 649 -12.74 -2.05 8.00
N ASP A 650 -13.56 -2.97 7.52
CA ASP A 650 -14.61 -2.69 6.55
C ASP A 650 -15.97 -2.42 7.22
N GLU A 651 -17.02 -2.20 6.42
CA GLU A 651 -18.38 -1.98 6.91
C GLU A 651 -18.96 -3.19 7.66
N ASN A 652 -18.56 -4.42 7.32
CA ASN A 652 -19.06 -5.62 7.99
C ASN A 652 -18.48 -5.73 9.39
N ASP A 653 -17.19 -5.46 9.54
CA ASP A 653 -16.50 -5.47 10.82
C ASP A 653 -16.94 -4.30 11.72
N TYR A 654 -17.21 -3.13 11.14
CA TYR A 654 -17.69 -1.94 11.86
C TYR A 654 -18.96 -2.22 12.67
N LYS A 655 -19.88 -3.06 12.16
CA LYS A 655 -21.14 -3.42 12.83
C LYS A 655 -20.94 -4.14 14.17
N TYR A 656 -19.77 -4.75 14.40
CA TYR A 656 -19.46 -5.50 15.63
C TYR A 656 -18.61 -4.71 16.62
N VAL A 657 -18.20 -3.50 16.26
CA VAL A 657 -17.37 -2.66 17.12
C VAL A 657 -18.15 -2.25 18.35
N THR A 658 -17.54 -2.40 19.53
CA THR A 658 -18.10 -1.99 20.84
C THR A 658 -17.24 -0.96 21.58
N SER A 659 -16.07 -0.60 21.02
CA SER A 659 -15.16 0.37 21.65
C SER A 659 -15.68 1.79 21.51
N LEU A 660 -15.62 2.57 22.60
CA LEU A 660 -15.97 4.00 22.64
C LEU A 660 -14.75 4.91 22.47
N GLY A 661 -13.66 4.38 21.92
CA GLY A 661 -12.43 5.12 21.70
C GLY A 661 -11.48 4.39 20.76
N THR A 662 -10.52 5.16 20.24
CA THR A 662 -9.49 4.68 19.32
C THR A 662 -8.12 4.91 19.91
N THR A 663 -7.28 3.88 19.90
CA THR A 663 -5.92 3.91 20.43
C THR A 663 -4.94 3.60 19.33
N VAL A 664 -4.32 4.63 18.76
CA VAL A 664 -3.29 4.46 17.73
C VAL A 664 -1.95 4.22 18.40
N THR A 665 -1.31 3.10 18.05
CA THR A 665 0.01 2.75 18.55
C THR A 665 1.06 2.92 17.47
N VAL A 666 2.16 3.61 17.79
CA VAL A 666 3.28 3.80 16.87
C VAL A 666 4.57 3.42 17.58
N SER A 667 5.26 2.39 17.08
CA SER A 667 6.55 1.96 17.62
C SER A 667 7.67 2.44 16.70
N ILE A 668 8.52 3.33 17.20
CA ILE A 668 9.72 3.82 16.52
C ILE A 668 10.92 3.08 17.08
N SER A 669 11.70 2.44 16.23
CA SER A 669 12.88 1.66 16.60
C SER A 669 14.06 1.98 15.70
N GLU A 670 15.27 1.85 16.23
CA GLU A 670 16.49 1.94 15.43
C GLU A 670 16.85 0.55 14.86
N ALA A 671 17.27 0.51 13.59
CA ALA A 671 17.84 -0.70 13.00
C ALA A 671 19.13 -1.11 13.71
N SER A 672 19.52 -2.38 13.66
CA SER A 672 20.76 -2.88 14.25
C SER A 672 22.01 -2.63 13.39
N TYR A 673 21.83 -1.95 12.26
CA TYR A 673 22.85 -1.66 11.26
C TYR A 673 22.73 -0.21 10.78
N TYR A 674 23.81 0.29 10.19
CA TYR A 674 23.84 1.53 9.44
C TYR A 674 24.37 1.29 8.03
N ILE A 675 24.02 2.18 7.11
CA ILE A 675 24.50 2.16 5.73
C ILE A 675 25.67 3.13 5.67
N SER A 676 26.84 2.63 5.28
CA SER A 676 28.02 3.46 5.01
C SER A 676 28.28 3.47 3.51
N ASN A 677 28.23 4.65 2.92
CA ASN A 677 28.58 4.90 1.52
C ASN A 677 29.89 5.66 1.48
N THR A 678 30.79 5.25 0.60
CA THR A 678 32.03 5.96 0.33
C THR A 678 32.07 6.35 -1.13
N GLN A 679 32.36 7.62 -1.38
CA GLN A 679 32.59 8.20 -2.69
C GLN A 679 34.05 8.65 -2.79
N ARG A 680 34.77 8.15 -3.80
CA ARG A 680 36.17 8.50 -4.08
C ARG A 680 36.31 8.99 -5.51
N PRO A 681 37.23 9.93 -5.80
CA PRO A 681 37.58 10.22 -7.19
C PRO A 681 38.15 8.96 -7.84
N ILE A 682 37.85 8.76 -9.13
CA ILE A 682 38.49 7.68 -9.93
C ILE A 682 39.90 8.09 -10.34
N THR A 683 40.09 9.38 -10.58
CA THR A 683 41.37 9.95 -10.98
C THR A 683 41.57 11.34 -10.41
N ASP A 684 42.82 11.60 -10.05
CA ASP A 684 43.28 12.85 -9.45
C ASP A 684 44.00 13.70 -10.51
N GLN A 685 44.24 14.98 -10.23
CA GLN A 685 44.87 15.89 -11.20
C GLN A 685 46.25 15.38 -11.68
N ALA A 686 47.04 14.79 -10.79
CA ALA A 686 48.36 14.26 -11.12
C ALA A 686 48.28 13.05 -12.06
N GLU A 687 47.34 12.13 -11.82
CA GLU A 687 47.14 10.95 -12.66
C GLU A 687 46.63 11.34 -14.06
N LEU A 688 45.69 12.30 -14.13
CA LEU A 688 45.21 12.84 -15.41
C LEU A 688 46.35 13.39 -16.27
N ILE A 689 47.20 14.25 -15.70
CA ILE A 689 48.34 14.85 -16.42
C ILE A 689 49.31 13.77 -16.90
N PHE A 690 49.60 12.79 -16.04
CA PHE A 690 50.53 11.72 -16.36
C PHE A 690 49.98 10.80 -17.46
N THR A 691 48.72 10.35 -17.34
CA THR A 691 48.06 9.50 -18.32
C THR A 691 47.91 10.20 -19.67
N ASP A 692 47.47 11.46 -19.70
CA ASP A 692 47.32 12.21 -20.95
C ASP A 692 48.65 12.38 -21.68
N LEU A 693 49.73 12.64 -20.93
CA LEU A 693 51.08 12.74 -21.47
C LEU A 693 51.59 11.40 -22.01
N LEU A 694 51.41 10.32 -21.23
CA LEU A 694 51.78 8.97 -21.63
C LEU A 694 51.00 8.54 -22.90
N PHE A 695 49.70 8.80 -22.93
CA PHE A 695 48.84 8.52 -24.08
C PHE A 695 49.29 9.27 -25.34
N THR A 696 49.65 10.55 -25.20
CA THR A 696 50.18 11.37 -26.30
C THR A 696 51.49 10.79 -26.83
N ILE A 697 52.41 10.37 -25.96
CA ILE A 697 53.68 9.74 -26.34
C ILE A 697 53.42 8.43 -27.08
N VAL A 698 52.55 7.56 -26.56
CA VAL A 698 52.19 6.29 -27.21
C VAL A 698 51.59 6.53 -28.60
N CYS A 699 50.75 7.56 -28.77
CA CYS A 699 50.26 7.95 -30.09
C CYS A 699 51.42 8.31 -31.02
N VAL A 700 52.36 9.17 -30.59
CA VAL A 700 53.54 9.53 -31.38
C VAL A 700 54.36 8.29 -31.77
N GLU A 701 54.57 7.35 -30.85
CA GLU A 701 55.30 6.12 -31.10
C GLU A 701 54.60 5.20 -32.11
N ILE A 702 53.27 5.00 -31.98
CA ILE A 702 52.49 4.18 -32.92
C ILE A 702 52.56 4.77 -34.34
N PHE A 703 52.38 6.09 -34.47
CA PHE A 703 52.49 6.76 -35.76
C PHE A 703 53.93 6.76 -36.30
N GLY A 704 54.94 6.86 -35.44
CA GLY A 704 56.35 6.71 -35.79
C GLY A 704 56.68 5.30 -36.30
N LEU A 705 56.15 4.27 -35.64
CA LEU A 705 56.30 2.88 -36.03
C LEU A 705 55.56 2.60 -37.36
N LEU A 706 54.35 3.12 -37.54
CA LEU A 706 53.61 3.03 -38.80
C LEU A 706 54.37 3.72 -39.94
N PHE A 707 54.96 4.88 -39.70
CA PHE A 707 55.81 5.57 -40.65
C PHE A 707 57.05 4.76 -41.03
N LEU A 708 57.70 4.13 -40.04
CA LEU A 708 58.85 3.24 -40.26
C LEU A 708 58.45 2.02 -41.10
N ILE A 709 57.30 1.39 -40.84
CA ILE A 709 56.73 0.30 -41.66
C ILE A 709 56.49 0.78 -43.10
N VAL A 710 55.85 1.93 -43.28
CA VAL A 710 55.60 2.50 -44.62
C VAL A 710 56.92 2.72 -45.36
N ARG A 711 57.92 3.31 -44.70
CA ARG A 711 59.23 3.64 -45.30
C ARG A 711 60.05 2.41 -45.65
N LEU A 712 60.14 1.43 -44.74
CA LEU A 712 61.01 0.26 -44.89
C LEU A 712 60.37 -0.90 -45.65
N ILE A 713 59.04 -1.04 -45.61
CA ILE A 713 58.33 -2.18 -46.18
C ILE A 713 57.52 -1.75 -47.40
N ILE A 714 56.61 -0.79 -47.23
CA ILE A 714 55.61 -0.46 -48.27
C ILE A 714 56.23 0.25 -49.46
N ILE A 715 57.04 1.30 -49.24
CA ILE A 715 57.71 2.04 -50.33
C ILE A 715 58.60 1.12 -51.20
N PRO A 716 59.47 0.27 -50.65
CA PRO A 716 60.26 -0.65 -51.47
C PRO A 716 59.42 -1.72 -52.17
N LEU A 717 58.37 -2.26 -51.54
CA LEU A 717 57.43 -3.19 -52.21
C LEU A 717 56.71 -2.52 -53.39
N ALA A 718 56.22 -1.29 -53.21
CA ALA A 718 55.57 -0.51 -54.26
C ALA A 718 56.53 -0.20 -55.41
N LYS A 719 57.79 0.16 -55.12
CA LYS A 719 58.83 0.32 -56.16
C LYS A 719 59.08 -0.99 -56.92
N ARG A 720 59.10 -2.14 -56.23
CA ARG A 720 59.30 -3.47 -56.84
C ARG A 720 58.12 -3.87 -57.74
N LEU A 721 56.88 -3.65 -57.28
CA LEU A 721 55.65 -3.88 -58.05
C LEU A 721 55.56 -2.96 -59.28
N CYS A 722 55.85 -1.66 -59.16
CA CYS A 722 55.92 -0.76 -60.31
C CYS A 722 57.00 -1.16 -61.32
N HIS A 723 58.14 -1.68 -60.86
CA HIS A 723 59.20 -2.17 -61.74
C HIS A 723 58.79 -3.45 -62.50
N CYS A 724 57.97 -4.30 -61.89
CA CYS A 724 57.34 -5.46 -62.54
C CYS A 724 56.25 -5.06 -63.54
N CYS A 725 55.42 -4.07 -63.24
CA CYS A 725 54.41 -3.54 -64.17
C CYS A 725 55.05 -2.86 -65.40
N ARG A 726 56.15 -2.10 -65.21
CA ARG A 726 56.86 -1.40 -66.30
C ARG A 726 57.60 -2.36 -67.25
N ARG A 727 58.04 -3.52 -66.77
CA ARG A 727 58.61 -4.58 -67.64
C ARG A 727 57.56 -5.26 -68.52
N ARG A 728 56.27 -5.29 -68.12
CA ARG A 728 55.18 -5.86 -68.95
C ARG A 728 54.73 -4.94 -70.10
N THR A 729 54.87 -3.62 -69.95
CA THR A 729 54.49 -2.65 -71.01
C THR A 729 55.56 -2.44 -72.07
N VAL A 730 56.85 -2.62 -71.76
CA VAL A 730 57.95 -2.45 -72.73
C VAL A 730 58.15 -3.68 -73.64
N ALA A 731 57.57 -4.83 -73.31
CA ALA A 731 57.66 -6.04 -74.14
C ALA A 731 56.64 -6.11 -75.30
N LYS A 732 55.89 -5.04 -75.61
CA LYS A 732 54.83 -5.03 -76.64
C LYS A 732 55.03 -4.08 -77.83
N GLU A 733 56.07 -3.26 -77.87
CA GLU A 733 56.30 -2.34 -79.00
C GLU A 733 57.78 -2.33 -79.42
N LEU A 734 58.14 -3.14 -80.42
CA LEU A 734 59.05 -2.84 -81.55
C LEU A 734 59.40 -4.14 -82.34
N PRO A 735 58.93 -4.29 -83.60
CA PRO A 735 59.47 -5.24 -84.56
C PRO A 735 60.47 -4.60 -85.55
N GLU A 736 61.38 -5.46 -86.03
CA GLU A 736 62.02 -5.52 -87.36
C GLU A 736 62.14 -4.23 -88.21
N ASN A 737 63.36 -3.72 -88.38
CA ASN A 737 64.16 -3.92 -89.61
C ASN A 737 65.46 -3.11 -89.58
N GLY A 738 66.55 -3.79 -89.95
CA GLY A 738 67.86 -3.21 -90.17
C GLY A 738 68.08 -2.78 -91.63
N ALA A 739 69.34 -2.43 -91.88
CA ALA A 739 69.97 -2.02 -93.15
C ALA A 739 69.64 -0.56 -93.58
N GLU A 740 70.57 0.31 -93.99
CA GLU A 740 72.04 0.31 -94.10
C GLU A 740 72.46 1.70 -94.62
N LYS A 741 73.75 2.03 -94.49
CA LYS A 741 74.56 3.08 -95.17
C LYS A 741 74.63 4.45 -94.50
N ILE A 742 75.70 4.74 -93.76
CA ILE A 742 77.12 5.01 -94.15
C ILE A 742 77.34 6.51 -94.44
N TYR A 743 78.03 7.12 -93.47
CA TYR A 743 79.01 8.23 -93.49
C TYR A 743 78.81 9.43 -94.42
N ASP A 744 78.79 10.63 -93.81
CA ASP A 744 79.97 11.51 -93.89
C ASP A 744 80.06 12.49 -92.71
N ARG A 745 81.29 12.83 -92.32
CA ARG A 745 81.66 13.60 -91.12
C ARG A 745 81.16 15.05 -91.17
N PHE A 746 80.31 15.44 -90.20
CA PHE A 746 80.38 16.65 -89.37
C PHE A 746 79.49 16.47 -88.14
#